data_AF-A0A970D9I0-F1
#
_entry.id   AF-A0A970D9I0-F1
#
_cell.length_a   1.000
_cell.length_b   1.000
_cell.length_c   1.000
_cell.angle_alpha   90.00
_cell.angle_beta   90.00
_cell.angle_gamma   90.00
#
_symmetry.space_group_name_H-M   'P 1'
#
loop_
_entity.id
_entity.type
_entity.pdbx_description
1 polymer ?
#
loop_
_entity_poly.entity_id
_entity_poly.type
_entity_poly.pdbx_seq_one_letter_code
_entity_poly.pdbx_strand_id
1 'polypeptide(L)'
;MADFHEKYTPGRYQALSVNYQTGAVELKDITGSYKHVNFHSLYTVRLKSGQQVTVTDNHSVMTIGEDGNIATAVPSTLKRALVPRRLVMEREEITFDLSGYPVSTRYPFHRLKLTPSLAKLMGLYTAEGFVDGSTLYLALFDRELEQEARTLLRQVHPKFSARLRKYRGKTRVLACNVGRRFAAFLADKCGRRAENKRIPSEIYFAGPEVVRAFLDGYLSGDGTVGANRVTATTVSKELRDGLQLLFCKLGLPVSLRSALPQTQFASARERHLVALGGYYSAGIEISGSKSEQLYLASQTPGEQTPYDYEYLRPLIKEVYGVHCQNALHYRLSPEYLEQIAADLEGRLLSGEEETLLKNLTDRQFWLDCLAKALPGIETTGKAHLRKKLRAGKLTRFSKYLPIFFPYKDMLARFFLPETVDPETGSRIKNNCRSPQLVAAWAKQVLRQNRKMRHLRETILRALQLWPMQVKELRKAPHEKYVYDISVADNENFLTAEGIFVHNSRAGAQVPFSSLNLGTDTTEEGRLVTRAVLEAFKRGLGRGESPIFPNLVFRVKKGINFDPGDPNYDLYRLALEVAARRMNPTFSFMDSSFNRSYGDEVSYMGCRTRVIANRHGEEVSARRGNIAFVTINLPRVALESRGNGDTFFLNLDRVLRLAARQLLHRYEVLSRLQKKDLPFLMGEHLYMGSEKLGPEDSIREVIKHGTLAIGFIGLCETLNALIGKHHGEDEEALQLGLRIIEHIRRRTDQYAEEYDLNFVVLATPAEGLAGRFVAMDRERFGLLPGVTDKDYYTNSFHIPVNYAITMHDKIAREGQFHRLCNAGHISYVELEAPPLHNLEAVDRIVRHMAESDVGYGGINFPVDECRSCAFSGVFPGECPRCGSTDIRRIRRITGYLTTNDRFNSAKRSELRDRRPHFMAGCRK
;
A
#
# COMPACT_ATOMS: atom_id res chain seq x y z
N MET A 1 24.60 -0.67 -8.07
CA MET A 1 23.38 -1.40 -8.47
C MET A 1 23.49 -2.01 -9.85
N ALA A 2 24.01 -1.30 -10.87
CA ALA A 2 24.26 -1.88 -12.20
C ALA A 2 25.04 -3.21 -12.14
N ASP A 3 26.20 -3.23 -11.48
CA ASP A 3 27.02 -4.44 -11.30
C ASP A 3 26.29 -5.57 -10.56
N PHE A 4 25.39 -5.22 -9.65
CA PHE A 4 24.57 -6.22 -8.93
C PHE A 4 23.54 -6.83 -9.88
N HIS A 5 22.85 -6.00 -10.67
CA HIS A 5 21.87 -6.44 -11.65
C HIS A 5 22.48 -7.40 -12.68
N GLU A 6 23.69 -7.12 -13.17
CA GLU A 6 24.39 -7.99 -14.14
C GLU A 6 24.79 -9.35 -13.57
N LYS A 7 25.07 -9.42 -12.26
CA LYS A 7 25.52 -10.65 -11.58
C LYS A 7 24.38 -11.36 -10.83
N TYR A 8 23.19 -10.77 -10.82
CA TYR A 8 22.07 -11.24 -10.04
C TYR A 8 21.65 -12.63 -10.51
N THR A 9 21.47 -13.52 -9.54
CA THR A 9 20.99 -14.88 -9.74
C THR A 9 19.97 -15.17 -8.63
N PRO A 10 18.74 -15.62 -8.98
CA PRO A 10 17.73 -15.95 -7.98
C PRO A 10 18.24 -16.95 -6.94
N GLY A 11 17.89 -16.74 -5.67
CA GLY A 11 18.31 -17.59 -4.55
C GLY A 11 19.76 -17.41 -4.09
N ARG A 12 20.57 -16.57 -4.75
CA ARG A 12 21.96 -16.30 -4.34
C ARG A 12 22.09 -15.14 -3.35
N TYR A 13 21.16 -14.20 -3.38
CA TYR A 13 21.27 -12.93 -2.67
C TYR A 13 20.08 -12.68 -1.75
N GLN A 14 20.37 -12.08 -0.60
CA GLN A 14 19.37 -11.68 0.40
C GLN A 14 19.52 -10.19 0.71
N ALA A 15 18.42 -9.57 1.11
CA ALA A 15 18.37 -8.20 1.58
C ALA A 15 17.79 -8.14 3.00
N LEU A 16 18.22 -7.13 3.76
CA LEU A 16 17.59 -6.77 5.02
C LEU A 16 16.27 -6.08 4.70
N SER A 17 15.16 -6.63 5.21
CA SER A 17 13.80 -6.15 5.02
C SER A 17 13.15 -5.86 6.35
N VAL A 18 12.22 -4.90 6.42
CA VAL A 18 11.44 -4.60 7.62
C VAL A 18 10.05 -5.22 7.52
N ASN A 19 9.65 -5.94 8.56
CA ASN A 19 8.32 -6.50 8.71
C ASN A 19 7.31 -5.40 9.11
N TYR A 20 6.23 -5.23 8.34
CA TYR A 20 5.22 -4.20 8.59
C TYR A 20 4.49 -4.33 9.93
N GLN A 21 4.29 -5.56 10.40
CA GLN A 21 3.50 -5.86 11.58
C GLN A 21 4.33 -5.70 12.85
N THR A 22 5.55 -6.23 12.85
CA THR A 22 6.41 -6.27 14.04
C THR A 22 7.44 -5.15 14.09
N GLY A 23 7.80 -4.57 12.94
CA GLY A 23 8.93 -3.65 12.78
C GLY A 23 10.30 -4.35 12.83
N ALA A 24 10.33 -5.67 13.03
CA ALA A 24 11.57 -6.43 13.07
C ALA A 24 12.27 -6.40 11.69
N VAL A 25 13.60 -6.36 11.74
CA VAL A 25 14.43 -6.47 10.54
C VAL A 25 14.77 -7.93 10.31
N GLU A 26 14.46 -8.43 9.12
CA GLU A 26 14.58 -9.82 8.71
C GLU A 26 15.46 -9.93 7.45
N LEU A 27 16.21 -11.02 7.31
CA LEU A 27 16.84 -11.37 6.04
C LEU A 27 15.81 -12.04 5.13
N LYS A 28 15.65 -11.50 3.92
CA LYS A 28 14.72 -12.00 2.90
C LYS A 28 15.43 -12.20 1.59
N ASP A 29 15.00 -13.20 0.83
CA ASP A 29 15.56 -13.47 -0.48
C ASP A 29 15.22 -12.35 -1.47
N ILE A 30 16.21 -11.96 -2.27
CA ILE A 30 15.99 -11.10 -3.43
C ILE A 30 15.49 -12.00 -4.55
N THR A 31 14.24 -11.79 -4.95
CA THR A 31 13.49 -12.59 -5.95
C THR A 31 13.57 -12.02 -7.36
N GLY A 32 14.00 -10.77 -7.52
CA GLY A 32 14.24 -10.17 -8.83
C GLY A 32 15.15 -8.94 -8.77
N SER A 33 15.73 -8.58 -9.91
CA SER A 33 16.42 -7.32 -10.11
C SER A 33 16.01 -6.74 -11.45
N TYR A 34 15.65 -5.46 -11.48
CA TYR A 34 15.06 -4.80 -12.64
C TYR A 34 15.86 -3.55 -12.98
N LYS A 35 16.04 -3.32 -14.28
CA LYS A 35 16.66 -2.11 -14.85
C LYS A 35 15.60 -1.35 -15.63
N HIS A 36 15.36 -0.10 -15.25
CA HIS A 36 14.37 0.76 -15.88
C HIS A 36 15.03 1.97 -16.51
N VAL A 37 14.53 2.42 -17.66
CA VAL A 37 14.84 3.76 -18.16
C VAL A 37 14.20 4.77 -17.21
N ASN A 38 14.98 5.74 -16.76
CA ASN A 38 14.52 6.75 -15.82
C ASN A 38 13.86 7.92 -16.57
N PHE A 39 12.59 8.18 -16.29
CA PHE A 39 11.87 9.37 -16.78
C PHE A 39 11.56 10.38 -15.67
N HIS A 40 12.00 10.08 -14.44
CA HIS A 40 11.65 10.83 -13.25
C HIS A 40 12.83 11.69 -12.77
N SER A 41 12.51 12.73 -11.99
CA SER A 41 13.55 13.47 -11.30
C SER A 41 14.13 12.61 -10.18
N LEU A 42 15.45 12.60 -10.04
CA LEU A 42 16.12 11.97 -8.92
C LEU A 42 16.23 12.95 -7.75
N TYR A 43 15.96 12.46 -6.56
CA TYR A 43 16.07 13.20 -5.32
C TYR A 43 16.93 12.42 -4.32
N THR A 44 17.90 13.11 -3.73
CA THR A 44 18.64 12.63 -2.57
C THR A 44 17.96 13.12 -1.30
N VAL A 45 17.36 12.18 -0.56
CA VAL A 45 16.84 12.39 0.79
C VAL A 45 17.99 12.22 1.76
N ARG A 46 18.28 13.23 2.59
CA ARG A 46 19.28 13.16 3.66
C ARG A 46 18.61 13.32 5.02
N LEU A 47 18.91 12.41 5.94
CA LEU A 47 18.38 12.41 7.30
C LEU A 47 19.26 13.25 8.23
N LYS A 48 18.72 13.67 9.38
CA LYS A 48 19.49 14.44 10.38
C LYS A 48 20.69 13.68 10.94
N SER A 49 20.62 12.36 10.97
CA SER A 49 21.70 11.45 11.36
C SER A 49 22.76 11.25 10.26
N GLY A 50 22.53 11.75 9.04
CA GLY A 50 23.52 11.75 7.96
C GLY A 50 23.37 10.62 6.94
N GLN A 51 22.60 9.58 7.24
CA GLN A 51 22.13 8.61 6.24
C GLN A 51 21.40 9.33 5.12
N GLN A 52 21.52 8.81 3.91
CA GLN A 52 20.85 9.38 2.75
C GLN A 52 20.51 8.30 1.74
N VAL A 53 19.55 8.58 0.86
CA VAL A 53 19.19 7.70 -0.24
C VAL A 53 18.82 8.54 -1.45
N THR A 54 19.25 8.12 -2.63
CA THR A 54 18.86 8.74 -3.90
C THR A 54 17.83 7.88 -4.59
N VAL A 55 16.64 8.43 -4.83
CA VAL A 55 15.50 7.72 -5.42
C VAL A 55 14.75 8.61 -6.41
N THR A 56 13.91 8.03 -7.26
CA THR A 56 13.03 8.83 -8.14
C THR A 56 11.94 9.53 -7.34
N ASP A 57 11.40 10.61 -7.87
CA ASP A 57 10.35 11.44 -7.24
C ASP A 57 9.07 10.70 -6.84
N ASN A 58 8.82 9.53 -7.42
CA ASN A 58 7.70 8.65 -7.16
C ASN A 58 8.06 7.39 -6.35
N HIS A 59 9.33 7.15 -6.06
CA HIS A 59 9.76 5.96 -5.33
C HIS A 59 9.43 6.09 -3.85
N SER A 60 8.95 5.00 -3.26
CA SER A 60 8.45 4.99 -1.89
C SER A 60 9.59 4.73 -0.90
N VAL A 61 9.74 5.63 0.08
CA VAL A 61 10.62 5.44 1.23
C VAL A 61 9.80 4.98 2.42
N MET A 62 10.31 4.02 3.20
CA MET A 62 9.61 3.51 4.37
C MET A 62 9.55 4.59 5.46
N THR A 63 8.37 4.75 6.07
CA THR A 63 8.07 5.76 7.10
C THR A 63 7.10 5.20 8.14
N ILE A 64 6.81 5.98 9.19
CA ILE A 64 5.76 5.66 10.15
C ILE A 64 4.67 6.74 10.06
N GLY A 65 3.43 6.26 9.89
CA GLY A 65 2.23 7.09 9.88
C GLY A 65 1.94 7.71 11.25
N GLU A 66 1.04 8.70 11.28
CA GLU A 66 0.65 9.36 12.54
C GLU A 66 -0.17 8.42 13.45
N ASP A 67 -0.65 7.29 12.93
CA ASP A 67 -1.29 6.19 13.67
C ASP A 67 -0.28 5.19 14.26
N GLY A 68 1.02 5.39 14.02
CA GLY A 68 2.11 4.53 14.49
C GLY A 68 2.31 3.25 13.68
N ASN A 69 1.61 3.08 12.55
CA ASN A 69 1.83 1.96 11.65
C ASN A 69 2.97 2.26 10.65
N ILE A 70 3.69 1.21 10.24
CA ILE A 70 4.69 1.29 9.17
C ILE A 70 3.99 1.54 7.84
N ALA A 71 4.46 2.53 7.11
CA ALA A 71 3.88 3.02 5.87
C ALA A 71 4.97 3.40 4.85
N THR A 72 4.56 3.99 3.74
CA THR A 72 5.45 4.50 2.69
C THR A 72 5.11 5.94 2.35
N ALA A 73 6.11 6.74 2.00
CA ALA A 73 5.91 8.09 1.47
C ALA A 73 6.90 8.38 0.33
N VAL A 74 6.47 9.20 -0.62
CA VAL A 74 7.35 9.72 -1.68
C VAL A 74 8.25 10.83 -1.11
N PRO A 75 9.40 11.15 -1.76
CA PRO A 75 10.38 12.07 -1.21
C PRO A 75 9.82 13.46 -0.86
N SER A 76 8.85 13.97 -1.63
CA SER A 76 8.25 15.29 -1.42
C SER A 76 7.36 15.40 -0.17
N THR A 77 6.80 14.29 0.30
CA THR A 77 5.92 14.24 1.49
C THR A 77 6.57 13.57 2.68
N LEU A 78 7.81 13.08 2.54
CA LEU A 78 8.52 12.32 3.55
C LEU A 78 8.98 13.23 4.69
N LYS A 79 8.38 13.07 5.88
CA LYS A 79 8.81 13.78 7.11
C LYS A 79 9.92 13.05 7.85
N ARG A 80 9.82 11.72 7.89
CA ARG A 80 10.71 10.81 8.61
C ARG A 80 10.94 9.54 7.79
N ALA A 81 12.14 8.98 7.85
CA ALA A 81 12.48 7.73 7.19
C ALA A 81 12.92 6.69 8.23
N LEU A 82 12.73 5.42 7.92
CA LEU A 82 13.09 4.32 8.83
C LEU A 82 14.52 3.84 8.60
N VAL A 83 15.26 3.75 9.70
CA VAL A 83 16.62 3.21 9.79
C VAL A 83 16.59 2.02 10.77
N PRO A 84 17.39 0.96 10.58
CA PRO A 84 17.41 -0.18 11.49
C PRO A 84 17.94 0.22 12.87
N ARG A 85 17.19 -0.14 13.93
CA ARG A 85 17.67 0.01 15.31
C ARG A 85 18.47 -1.20 15.78
N ARG A 86 18.04 -2.40 15.40
CA ARG A 86 18.71 -3.65 15.73
C ARG A 86 18.73 -4.59 14.53
N LEU A 87 19.82 -5.33 14.37
CA LEU A 87 19.96 -6.36 13.35
C LEU A 87 20.22 -7.72 14.03
N VAL A 88 19.29 -8.65 13.89
CA VAL A 88 19.43 -10.01 14.45
C VAL A 88 19.74 -10.96 13.30
N MET A 89 21.02 -11.26 13.13
CA MET A 89 21.55 -12.17 12.12
C MET A 89 22.71 -12.93 12.76
N GLU A 90 22.45 -14.11 13.32
CA GLU A 90 23.47 -14.87 14.05
C GLU A 90 23.55 -16.30 13.52
N ARG A 91 24.78 -16.78 13.37
CA ARG A 91 25.09 -18.19 13.10
C ARG A 91 25.88 -18.73 14.29
N GLU A 92 25.57 -19.94 14.73
CA GLU A 92 26.16 -20.53 15.95
C GLU A 92 27.69 -20.62 15.89
N GLU A 93 28.26 -21.00 14.74
CA GLU A 93 29.70 -21.09 14.58
C GLU A 93 30.13 -20.70 13.16
N ILE A 94 31.15 -19.84 13.07
CA ILE A 94 31.71 -19.38 11.81
C ILE A 94 33.17 -19.83 11.71
N THR A 95 33.47 -20.61 10.67
CA THR A 95 34.82 -21.08 10.37
C THR A 95 35.18 -20.70 8.94
N PHE A 96 36.33 -20.05 8.78
CA PHE A 96 36.89 -19.74 7.47
C PHE A 96 37.59 -20.97 6.88
N ASP A 97 37.33 -21.26 5.62
CA ASP A 97 38.16 -22.19 4.84
C ASP A 97 39.30 -21.42 4.17
N LEU A 98 40.53 -21.83 4.46
CA LEU A 98 41.75 -21.23 3.94
C LEU A 98 42.41 -22.10 2.86
N SER A 99 41.77 -23.19 2.43
CA SER A 99 42.27 -24.12 1.42
C SER A 99 42.67 -23.43 0.11
N GLY A 100 41.88 -22.45 -0.35
CA GLY A 100 42.09 -21.69 -1.58
C GLY A 100 43.19 -20.61 -1.53
N TYR A 101 43.82 -20.36 -0.38
CA TYR A 101 44.92 -19.40 -0.28
C TYR A 101 46.29 -20.07 -0.49
N PRO A 102 47.34 -19.29 -0.85
CA PRO A 102 48.66 -19.84 -1.13
C PRO A 102 49.18 -20.79 -0.05
N VAL A 103 49.84 -21.87 -0.47
CA VAL A 103 50.41 -22.86 0.45
C VAL A 103 51.48 -22.19 1.32
N SER A 104 51.37 -22.38 2.63
CA SER A 104 52.34 -21.91 3.61
C SER A 104 52.94 -23.13 4.29
N THR A 105 54.11 -23.58 3.82
CA THR A 105 54.85 -24.72 4.40
C THR A 105 55.16 -24.53 5.88
N ARG A 106 55.30 -23.27 6.32
CA ARG A 106 55.64 -22.92 7.70
C ARG A 106 54.47 -23.03 8.69
N TYR A 107 53.23 -22.88 8.23
CA TYR A 107 52.03 -22.85 9.08
C TYR A 107 50.87 -23.57 8.36
N PRO A 108 50.76 -24.91 8.47
CA PRO A 108 49.75 -25.69 7.81
C PRO A 108 48.44 -25.67 8.62
N PHE A 109 47.59 -24.68 8.39
CA PHE A 109 46.20 -24.72 8.85
C PHE A 109 45.25 -24.37 7.70
N HIS A 110 44.20 -25.17 7.57
CA HIS A 110 43.22 -25.11 6.48
C HIS A 110 41.89 -24.50 6.91
N ARG A 111 41.61 -24.49 8.21
CA ARG A 111 40.39 -23.93 8.78
C ARG A 111 40.74 -22.99 9.92
N LEU A 112 39.98 -21.92 10.06
CA LEU A 112 40.18 -20.93 11.11
C LEU A 112 38.84 -20.51 11.69
N LYS A 113 38.61 -20.83 12.97
CA LYS A 113 37.40 -20.41 13.68
C LYS A 113 37.43 -18.90 13.93
N LEU A 114 36.31 -18.23 13.70
CA LEU A 114 36.13 -16.82 14.03
C LEU A 114 35.96 -16.65 15.55
N THR A 115 37.05 -16.40 16.25
CA THR A 115 37.07 -16.11 17.69
C THR A 115 37.08 -14.59 17.94
N PRO A 116 36.70 -14.12 19.15
CA PRO A 116 36.85 -12.71 19.53
C PRO A 116 38.28 -12.19 19.31
N SER A 117 39.30 -12.98 19.66
CA SER A 117 40.72 -12.62 19.43
C SER A 117 41.05 -12.43 17.95
N LEU A 118 40.56 -13.32 17.08
CA LEU A 118 40.76 -13.18 15.64
C LEU A 118 40.03 -11.93 15.12
N ALA A 119 38.79 -11.70 15.56
CA ALA A 119 38.00 -10.55 15.15
C ALA A 119 38.66 -9.23 15.57
N LYS A 120 39.20 -9.14 16.79
CA LYS A 120 39.97 -7.97 17.25
C LYS A 120 41.23 -7.75 16.43
N LEU A 121 41.97 -8.82 16.09
CA LEU A 121 43.12 -8.72 15.18
C LEU A 121 42.71 -8.25 13.78
N MET A 122 41.57 -8.72 13.25
CA MET A 122 41.02 -8.26 11.98
C MET A 122 40.61 -6.78 12.05
N GLY A 123 40.06 -6.32 13.16
CA GLY A 123 39.75 -4.91 13.43
C GLY A 123 41.00 -4.03 13.39
N LEU A 124 42.04 -4.41 14.15
CA LEU A 124 43.34 -3.73 14.15
C LEU A 124 43.98 -3.71 12.76
N TYR A 125 43.90 -4.81 12.02
CA TYR A 125 44.37 -4.86 10.64
C TYR A 125 43.57 -3.94 9.71
N THR A 126 42.27 -3.83 9.94
CA THR A 126 41.40 -2.98 9.11
C THR A 126 41.71 -1.50 9.32
N ALA A 127 42.03 -1.11 10.56
CA ALA A 127 42.48 0.24 10.90
C ALA A 127 43.90 0.52 10.39
N GLU A 128 44.91 -0.14 10.97
CA GLU A 128 46.32 0.27 10.87
C GLU A 128 47.19 -0.69 10.05
N GLY A 129 46.56 -1.66 9.37
CA GLY A 129 47.25 -2.82 8.82
C GLY A 129 47.44 -2.84 7.31
N PHE A 130 48.58 -3.38 6.86
CA PHE A 130 48.80 -3.75 5.46
C PHE A 130 49.61 -5.04 5.34
N VAL A 131 49.57 -5.67 4.16
CA VAL A 131 50.27 -6.93 3.89
C VAL A 131 51.28 -6.76 2.75
N ASP A 132 52.51 -7.17 3.00
CA ASP A 132 53.58 -7.29 2.00
C ASP A 132 54.21 -8.70 2.09
N GLY A 133 54.11 -9.44 0.98
CA GLY A 133 54.51 -10.84 0.91
C GLY A 133 53.80 -11.73 1.94
N SER A 134 54.59 -12.34 2.84
CA SER A 134 54.13 -13.21 3.93
C SER A 134 54.08 -12.51 5.29
N THR A 135 54.24 -11.18 5.29
CA THR A 135 54.34 -10.38 6.51
C THR A 135 53.17 -9.42 6.59
N LEU A 136 52.54 -9.42 7.76
CA LEU A 136 51.52 -8.47 8.16
C LEU A 136 52.21 -7.31 8.88
N TYR A 137 51.91 -6.07 8.52
CA TYR A 137 52.45 -4.88 9.17
C TYR A 137 51.31 -4.10 9.82
N LEU A 138 51.51 -3.66 11.07
CA LEU A 138 50.58 -2.79 11.80
C LEU A 138 51.31 -1.50 12.21
N ALA A 139 50.76 -0.34 11.86
CA ALA A 139 51.31 0.97 12.20
C ALA A 139 50.77 1.48 13.56
N LEU A 140 51.09 0.78 14.65
CA LEU A 140 50.62 1.12 15.98
C LEU A 140 51.54 2.15 16.65
N PHE A 141 50.97 3.23 17.19
CA PHE A 141 51.70 4.30 17.88
C PHE A 141 51.62 4.23 19.41
N ASP A 142 51.03 3.16 19.95
CA ASP A 142 50.76 2.94 21.38
C ASP A 142 51.40 1.60 21.82
N ARG A 143 52.17 1.63 22.93
CA ARG A 143 52.91 0.45 23.42
C ARG A 143 51.99 -0.64 23.97
N GLU A 144 50.85 -0.29 24.54
CA GLU A 144 49.88 -1.25 25.06
C GLU A 144 49.21 -1.98 23.90
N LEU A 145 48.82 -1.25 22.84
CA LEU A 145 48.30 -1.85 21.61
C LEU A 145 49.33 -2.73 20.91
N GLU A 146 50.61 -2.34 20.89
CA GLU A 146 51.69 -3.18 20.35
C GLU A 146 51.79 -4.52 21.12
N GLN A 147 51.66 -4.49 22.44
CA GLN A 147 51.72 -5.69 23.28
C GLN A 147 50.47 -6.57 23.11
N GLU A 148 49.31 -5.95 23.04
CA GLU A 148 48.05 -6.64 22.77
C GLU A 148 48.06 -7.34 21.41
N ALA A 149 48.50 -6.66 20.35
CA ALA A 149 48.62 -7.24 19.01
C ALA A 149 49.51 -8.50 19.02
N ARG A 150 50.59 -8.52 19.83
CA ARG A 150 51.44 -9.71 20.02
C ARG A 150 50.70 -10.85 20.70
N THR A 151 49.88 -10.55 21.71
CA THR A 151 49.05 -11.54 22.40
C THR A 151 48.01 -12.13 21.46
N LEU A 152 47.28 -11.28 20.72
CA LEU A 152 46.27 -11.71 19.74
C LEU A 152 46.88 -12.62 18.67
N LEU A 153 48.06 -12.28 18.14
CA LEU A 153 48.76 -13.12 17.17
C LEU A 153 49.05 -14.54 17.70
N ARG A 154 49.51 -14.65 18.96
CA ARG A 154 49.79 -15.96 19.60
C ARG A 154 48.52 -16.76 19.87
N GLN A 155 47.42 -16.08 20.21
CA GLN A 155 46.11 -16.72 20.39
C GLN A 155 45.54 -17.25 19.07
N VAL A 156 45.77 -16.55 17.95
CA VAL A 156 45.38 -17.03 16.62
C VAL A 156 46.24 -18.22 16.20
N HIS A 157 47.55 -18.16 16.38
CA HIS A 157 48.44 -19.29 16.15
C HIS A 157 49.70 -19.20 17.02
N PRO A 158 50.04 -20.24 17.82
CA PRO A 158 51.16 -20.18 18.78
C PRO A 158 52.52 -19.82 18.17
N LYS A 159 52.75 -20.17 16.90
CA LYS A 159 54.00 -19.88 16.16
C LYS A 159 54.04 -18.51 15.47
N PHE A 160 52.98 -17.70 15.55
CA PHE A 160 53.02 -16.33 15.05
C PHE A 160 53.91 -15.48 15.94
N SER A 161 54.66 -14.58 15.32
CA SER A 161 55.61 -13.71 16.02
C SER A 161 55.60 -12.32 15.42
N ALA A 162 56.01 -11.32 16.20
CA ALA A 162 56.11 -9.96 15.72
C ALA A 162 57.41 -9.30 16.20
N ARG A 163 57.96 -8.38 15.41
CA ARG A 163 59.14 -7.59 15.74
C ARG A 163 58.96 -6.16 15.26
N LEU A 164 59.47 -5.20 16.01
CA LEU A 164 59.47 -3.79 15.59
C LEU A 164 60.47 -3.61 14.44
N ARG A 165 60.04 -2.89 13.41
CA ARG A 165 60.90 -2.52 12.27
C ARG A 165 60.61 -1.10 11.82
N LYS A 166 61.60 -0.47 11.17
CA LYS A 166 61.39 0.75 10.39
C LYS A 166 61.00 0.34 8.96
N TYR A 167 59.78 0.62 8.54
CA TYR A 167 59.32 0.41 7.17
C TYR A 167 59.81 1.55 6.29
N ARG A 168 60.47 1.20 5.16
CA ARG A 168 61.10 2.15 4.23
C ARG A 168 61.97 3.23 4.91
N GLY A 169 62.62 2.88 6.02
CA GLY A 169 63.52 3.75 6.76
C GLY A 169 62.87 4.87 7.59
N LYS A 170 61.54 5.08 7.51
CA LYS A 170 60.87 6.26 8.07
C LYS A 170 59.82 5.95 9.15
N THR A 171 59.02 4.91 8.97
CA THR A 171 57.85 4.66 9.84
C THR A 171 58.08 3.45 10.75
N ARG A 172 57.87 3.61 12.06
CA ARG A 172 57.88 2.50 13.03
C ARG A 172 56.62 1.66 12.83
N VAL A 173 56.79 0.36 12.57
CA VAL A 173 55.69 -0.59 12.38
C VAL A 173 55.99 -1.91 13.09
N LEU A 174 54.93 -2.60 13.49
CA LEU A 174 55.00 -3.96 14.01
C LEU A 174 54.95 -4.96 12.85
N ALA A 175 56.09 -5.56 12.52
CA ALA A 175 56.19 -6.56 11.46
C ALA A 175 55.88 -7.96 12.03
N CYS A 176 54.75 -8.52 11.61
CA CYS A 176 54.15 -9.76 12.10
C CYS A 176 54.39 -10.90 11.11
N ASN A 177 55.13 -11.92 11.52
CA ASN A 177 55.42 -13.11 10.75
C ASN A 177 54.28 -14.13 10.91
N VAL A 178 53.40 -14.16 9.92
CA VAL A 178 52.16 -14.94 9.91
C VAL A 178 52.07 -15.94 8.75
N GLY A 179 53.02 -15.87 7.81
CA GLY A 179 53.05 -16.72 6.62
C GLY A 179 52.13 -16.23 5.50
N ARG A 180 52.39 -16.72 4.28
CA ARG A 180 51.73 -16.22 3.05
C ARG A 180 50.23 -16.53 3.04
N ARG A 181 49.83 -17.68 3.58
CA ARG A 181 48.42 -18.13 3.64
C ARG A 181 47.55 -17.16 4.44
N PHE A 182 47.92 -16.93 5.70
CA PHE A 182 47.16 -16.04 6.60
C PHE A 182 47.22 -14.58 6.15
N ALA A 183 48.38 -14.13 5.66
CA ALA A 183 48.52 -12.79 5.11
C ALA A 183 47.62 -12.55 3.90
N ALA A 184 47.51 -13.51 2.98
CA ALA A 184 46.60 -13.45 1.84
C ALA A 184 45.13 -13.47 2.28
N PHE A 185 44.78 -14.32 3.25
CA PHE A 185 43.45 -14.39 3.86
C PHE A 185 43.00 -13.05 4.45
N LEU A 186 43.81 -12.40 5.29
CA LEU A 186 43.47 -11.10 5.87
C LEU A 186 43.33 -10.01 4.81
N ALA A 187 44.25 -9.98 3.85
CA ALA A 187 44.23 -9.04 2.72
C ALA A 187 42.96 -9.18 1.87
N ASP A 188 42.50 -10.41 1.66
CA ASP A 188 41.28 -10.72 0.92
C ASP A 188 40.01 -10.41 1.71
N LYS A 189 39.95 -10.69 3.01
CA LYS A 189 38.75 -10.45 3.82
C LYS A 189 38.57 -8.99 4.24
N CYS A 190 39.64 -8.32 4.64
CA CYS A 190 39.60 -6.96 5.21
C CYS A 190 40.08 -5.87 4.25
N GLY A 191 40.67 -6.22 3.09
CA GLY A 191 41.26 -5.27 2.16
C GLY A 191 42.73 -4.91 2.45
N ARG A 192 43.45 -4.45 1.42
CA ARG A 192 44.91 -4.22 1.44
C ARG A 192 45.33 -2.77 1.63
N ARG A 193 44.59 -1.83 1.04
CA ARG A 193 44.85 -0.38 1.02
C ARG A 193 43.68 0.34 1.67
N ALA A 194 43.91 1.56 2.17
CA ALA A 194 42.90 2.33 2.88
C ALA A 194 41.58 2.49 2.10
N GLU A 195 41.63 2.67 0.78
CA GLU A 195 40.45 2.79 -0.09
C GLU A 195 39.61 1.52 -0.23
N ASN A 196 40.20 0.34 0.00
CA ASN A 196 39.51 -0.94 -0.18
C ASN A 196 39.40 -1.74 1.12
N LYS A 197 39.72 -1.10 2.26
CA LYS A 197 39.42 -1.66 3.57
C LYS A 197 37.91 -1.83 3.71
N ARG A 198 37.51 -2.95 4.33
CA ARG A 198 36.11 -3.31 4.54
C ARG A 198 35.98 -4.26 5.72
N ILE A 199 34.77 -4.37 6.23
CA ILE A 199 34.43 -5.38 7.23
C ILE A 199 34.18 -6.72 6.52
N PRO A 200 34.80 -7.83 6.97
CA PRO A 200 34.49 -9.15 6.44
C PRO A 200 33.01 -9.49 6.63
N SER A 201 32.38 -10.06 5.60
CA SER A 201 30.96 -10.41 5.61
C SER A 201 30.54 -11.27 6.81
N GLU A 202 31.44 -12.16 7.24
CA GLU A 202 31.27 -13.10 8.34
C GLU A 202 31.07 -12.40 9.70
N ILE A 203 31.64 -11.21 9.89
CA ILE A 203 31.48 -10.43 11.13
C ILE A 203 30.01 -9.99 11.31
N TYR A 204 29.27 -9.70 10.24
CA TYR A 204 27.86 -9.31 10.34
C TYR A 204 26.97 -10.44 10.88
N PHE A 205 27.37 -11.70 10.65
CA PHE A 205 26.65 -12.90 11.09
C PHE A 205 27.16 -13.45 12.43
N ALA A 206 28.21 -12.85 13.00
CA ALA A 206 28.77 -13.30 14.27
C ALA A 206 27.95 -12.79 15.47
N GLY A 207 28.11 -13.43 16.62
CA GLY A 207 27.51 -12.99 17.87
C GLY A 207 28.06 -11.63 18.37
N PRO A 208 27.38 -10.96 19.31
CA PRO A 208 27.73 -9.61 19.76
C PRO A 208 29.14 -9.48 20.32
N GLU A 209 29.67 -10.52 20.97
CA GLU A 209 31.03 -10.55 21.52
C GLU A 209 32.09 -10.38 20.42
N VAL A 210 31.97 -11.14 19.34
CA VAL A 210 32.89 -11.09 18.19
C VAL A 210 32.81 -9.72 17.49
N VAL A 211 31.60 -9.17 17.36
CA VAL A 211 31.38 -7.85 16.77
C VAL A 211 32.02 -6.75 17.62
N ARG A 212 31.84 -6.78 18.95
CA ARG A 212 32.49 -5.85 19.88
C ARG A 212 34.01 -5.95 19.79
N ALA A 213 34.55 -7.16 19.76
CA ALA A 213 35.99 -7.38 19.64
C ALA A 213 36.56 -6.79 18.34
N PHE A 214 35.86 -6.96 17.20
CA PHE A 214 36.26 -6.31 15.95
C PHE A 214 36.24 -4.78 16.05
N LEU A 215 35.17 -4.20 16.61
CA LEU A 215 35.02 -2.75 16.76
C LEU A 215 36.09 -2.17 17.70
N ASP A 216 36.39 -2.84 18.81
CA ASP A 216 37.47 -2.46 19.73
C ASP A 216 38.81 -2.42 18.99
N GLY A 217 39.16 -3.49 18.27
CA GLY A 217 40.38 -3.50 17.47
C GLY A 217 40.46 -2.37 16.44
N TYR A 218 39.35 -2.06 15.77
CA TYR A 218 39.30 -0.98 14.79
C TYR A 218 39.37 0.42 15.44
N LEU A 219 38.59 0.67 16.49
CA LEU A 219 38.52 1.95 17.19
C LEU A 219 39.79 2.24 17.99
N SER A 220 40.48 1.22 18.50
CA SER A 220 41.80 1.36 19.11
C SER A 220 42.82 1.93 18.14
N GLY A 221 42.82 1.46 16.89
CA GLY A 221 43.66 2.03 15.82
C GLY A 221 43.17 3.40 15.39
N ASP A 222 42.09 3.43 14.60
CA ASP A 222 41.62 4.59 13.84
C ASP A 222 40.60 5.47 14.60
N GLY A 223 40.12 5.02 15.76
CA GLY A 223 39.13 5.76 16.55
C GLY A 223 39.75 6.95 17.27
N THR A 224 38.98 8.03 17.38
CA THR A 224 39.28 9.23 18.16
C THR A 224 38.18 9.42 19.19
N VAL A 225 38.57 9.51 20.47
CA VAL A 225 37.66 9.78 21.58
C VAL A 225 37.72 11.27 21.90
N GLY A 226 36.62 11.98 21.64
CA GLY A 226 36.44 13.36 22.06
C GLY A 226 35.63 13.45 23.35
N ALA A 227 35.40 14.67 23.83
CA ALA A 227 34.70 14.92 25.11
C ALA A 227 33.31 14.27 25.20
N ASN A 228 32.56 14.20 24.09
CA ASN A 228 31.19 13.69 24.08
C ASN A 228 30.88 12.74 22.91
N ARG A 229 31.91 12.18 22.26
CA ARG A 229 31.74 11.32 21.09
C ARG A 229 32.95 10.46 20.81
N VAL A 230 32.71 9.28 20.27
CA VAL A 230 33.72 8.42 19.65
C VAL A 230 33.55 8.52 18.15
N THR A 231 34.62 8.80 17.43
CA THR A 231 34.59 8.99 15.98
C THR A 231 35.61 8.10 15.30
N ALA A 232 35.30 7.62 14.10
CA ALA A 232 36.27 6.97 13.23
C ALA A 232 36.17 7.58 11.84
N THR A 233 37.32 7.80 11.21
CA THR A 233 37.39 8.41 9.87
C THR A 233 38.10 7.47 8.92
N THR A 234 37.53 7.27 7.73
CA THR A 234 38.10 6.41 6.70
C THR A 234 37.92 7.03 5.32
N VAL A 235 38.74 6.62 4.36
CA VAL A 235 38.57 6.94 2.93
C VAL A 235 37.78 5.85 2.18
N SER A 236 37.46 4.74 2.85
CA SER A 236 36.61 3.67 2.29
C SER A 236 35.14 3.91 2.67
N LYS A 237 34.31 4.20 1.68
CA LYS A 237 32.85 4.34 1.86
C LYS A 237 32.22 3.03 2.36
N GLU A 238 32.66 1.89 1.81
CA GLU A 238 32.21 0.55 2.19
C GLU A 238 32.52 0.26 3.66
N LEU A 239 33.70 0.66 4.16
CA LEU A 239 34.04 0.49 5.57
C LEU A 239 33.16 1.35 6.48
N ARG A 240 32.90 2.61 6.12
CA ARG A 240 31.97 3.48 6.86
C ARG A 240 30.58 2.84 6.96
N ASP A 241 30.03 2.37 5.84
CA ASP A 241 28.71 1.71 5.81
C ASP A 241 28.69 0.42 6.62
N GLY A 242 29.77 -0.37 6.52
CA GLY A 242 29.92 -1.56 7.33
C GLY A 242 29.95 -1.26 8.83
N LEU A 243 30.68 -0.20 9.25
CA LEU A 243 30.74 0.22 10.64
C LEU A 243 29.36 0.64 11.13
N GLN A 244 28.61 1.41 10.34
CA GLN A 244 27.21 1.75 10.65
C GLN A 244 26.38 0.48 10.93
N LEU A 245 26.47 -0.53 10.05
CA LEU A 245 25.72 -1.77 10.23
C LEU A 245 26.16 -2.54 11.48
N LEU A 246 27.45 -2.58 11.82
CA LEU A 246 27.92 -3.21 13.06
C LEU A 246 27.43 -2.47 14.31
N PHE A 247 27.44 -1.14 14.31
CA PHE A 247 26.86 -0.36 15.40
C PHE A 247 25.35 -0.61 15.53
N CYS A 248 24.61 -0.60 14.41
CA CYS A 248 23.18 -0.98 14.37
C CYS A 248 22.94 -2.41 14.89
N LYS A 249 23.82 -3.37 14.59
CA LYS A 249 23.74 -4.74 15.13
C LYS A 249 23.86 -4.77 16.65
N LEU A 250 24.64 -3.86 17.24
CA LEU A 250 24.76 -3.69 18.69
C LEU A 250 23.68 -2.78 19.30
N GLY A 251 22.74 -2.26 18.52
CA GLY A 251 21.72 -1.31 19.00
C GLY A 251 22.24 0.11 19.24
N LEU A 252 23.43 0.43 18.72
CA LEU A 252 24.12 1.69 18.96
C LEU A 252 23.86 2.67 17.80
N PRO A 253 23.20 3.81 18.04
CA PRO A 253 22.93 4.77 16.98
C PRO A 253 24.19 5.56 16.62
N VAL A 254 24.41 5.74 15.31
CA VAL A 254 25.53 6.52 14.80
C VAL A 254 25.06 7.64 13.88
N SER A 255 25.89 8.68 13.82
CA SER A 255 25.78 9.73 12.82
C SER A 255 26.88 9.63 11.78
N LEU A 256 26.53 9.92 10.53
CA LEU A 256 27.43 9.89 9.39
C LEU A 256 27.75 11.31 8.93
N ARG A 257 29.00 11.55 8.57
CA ARG A 257 29.43 12.78 7.90
C ARG A 257 30.39 12.43 6.78
N SER A 258 30.40 13.24 5.74
CA SER A 258 31.46 13.20 4.74
C SER A 258 32.04 14.59 4.59
N ALA A 259 33.36 14.68 4.47
CA ALA A 259 34.08 15.93 4.31
C ALA A 259 34.96 15.85 3.06
N LEU A 260 34.82 16.86 2.21
CA LEU A 260 35.74 17.07 1.10
C LEU A 260 37.08 17.56 1.67
N PRO A 261 38.22 17.11 1.12
CA PRO A 261 39.52 17.57 1.57
C PRO A 261 39.68 19.08 1.37
N GLN A 262 40.21 19.77 2.39
CA GLN A 262 40.48 21.22 2.33
C GLN A 262 41.72 21.56 1.48
N THR A 263 42.52 20.58 1.09
CA THR A 263 43.79 20.78 0.38
C THR A 263 43.68 20.48 -1.11
N GLN A 264 44.39 21.25 -1.94
CA GLN A 264 44.39 21.13 -3.41
C GLN A 264 45.31 20.01 -3.94
N PHE A 265 45.82 19.12 -3.09
CA PHE A 265 46.70 18.03 -3.54
C PHE A 265 45.89 16.98 -4.33
N ALA A 266 46.42 16.52 -5.46
CA ALA A 266 45.79 15.49 -6.30
C ALA A 266 45.55 14.14 -5.58
N SER A 267 46.20 13.91 -4.44
CA SER A 267 46.04 12.73 -3.59
C SER A 267 44.99 12.89 -2.49
N ALA A 268 44.37 14.06 -2.35
CA ALA A 268 43.40 14.34 -1.31
C ALA A 268 42.06 13.67 -1.65
N ARG A 269 41.60 12.79 -0.75
CA ARG A 269 40.38 11.99 -0.94
C ARG A 269 39.28 12.45 0.02
N GLU A 270 38.03 12.26 -0.39
CA GLU A 270 36.89 12.44 0.50
C GLU A 270 37.05 11.54 1.74
N ARG A 271 36.74 12.10 2.92
CA ARG A 271 36.79 11.36 4.18
C ARG A 271 35.39 11.12 4.68
N HIS A 272 35.12 9.87 5.01
CA HIS A 272 33.87 9.38 5.56
C HIS A 272 34.04 9.16 7.05
N LEU A 273 33.15 9.76 7.84
CA LEU A 273 33.20 9.74 9.30
C LEU A 273 31.96 9.06 9.85
N VAL A 274 32.17 8.17 10.82
CA VAL A 274 31.14 7.59 11.67
C VAL A 274 31.35 8.10 13.09
N ALA A 275 30.29 8.58 13.73
CA ALA A 275 30.34 9.10 15.09
C ALA A 275 29.26 8.45 15.97
N LEU A 276 29.71 7.90 17.09
CA LEU A 276 28.89 7.42 18.21
C LEU A 276 28.88 8.50 19.31
N GLY A 277 27.70 8.84 19.82
CA GLY A 277 27.60 9.74 20.96
C GLY A 277 28.23 9.14 22.21
N GLY A 278 28.88 9.96 23.04
CA GLY A 278 29.59 9.54 24.25
C GLY A 278 28.69 8.72 25.19
N TYR A 279 27.47 9.18 25.43
CA TYR A 279 26.47 8.43 26.21
C TYR A 279 26.31 6.96 25.77
N TYR A 280 26.29 6.71 24.46
CA TYR A 280 26.16 5.35 23.91
C TYR A 280 27.46 4.57 23.87
N SER A 281 28.60 5.21 24.10
CA SER A 281 29.90 4.54 24.06
C SER A 281 30.17 3.70 25.30
N ALA A 282 29.26 3.68 26.29
CA ALA A 282 29.35 2.79 27.45
C ALA A 282 29.34 1.29 27.07
N GLY A 283 28.75 0.93 25.93
CA GLY A 283 28.65 -0.46 25.46
C GLY A 283 29.79 -0.93 24.55
N ILE A 284 30.84 -0.13 24.38
CA ILE A 284 32.01 -0.44 23.54
C ILE A 284 33.30 -0.39 24.37
N GLU A 285 34.30 -1.12 23.91
CA GLU A 285 35.64 -1.15 24.51
C GLU A 285 36.63 -0.50 23.55
N ILE A 286 37.61 0.22 24.09
CA ILE A 286 38.76 0.74 23.35
C ILE A 286 39.99 0.50 24.20
N SER A 287 40.95 -0.19 23.60
CA SER A 287 42.22 -0.54 24.21
C SER A 287 43.26 0.58 24.08
N GLY A 288 44.26 0.57 24.97
CA GLY A 288 45.37 1.53 25.00
C GLY A 288 45.05 2.82 25.77
N SER A 289 45.84 3.85 25.49
CA SER A 289 45.77 5.19 26.11
C SER A 289 44.43 5.94 25.95
N LYS A 290 43.53 5.45 25.09
CA LYS A 290 42.20 6.04 24.85
C LYS A 290 41.11 5.52 25.80
N SER A 291 41.38 4.47 26.57
CA SER A 291 40.41 3.80 27.45
C SER A 291 39.82 4.71 28.53
N GLU A 292 40.68 5.49 29.20
CA GLU A 292 40.24 6.46 30.22
C GLU A 292 39.39 7.59 29.63
N GLN A 293 39.77 8.09 28.44
CA GLN A 293 38.99 9.10 27.73
C GLN A 293 37.61 8.58 27.33
N LEU A 294 37.51 7.30 26.95
CA LEU A 294 36.24 6.66 26.62
C LEU A 294 35.32 6.60 27.84
N TYR A 295 35.88 6.24 29.00
CA TYR A 295 35.15 6.26 30.26
C TYR A 295 34.58 7.65 30.54
N LEU A 296 35.40 8.71 30.46
CA LEU A 296 34.94 10.09 30.67
C LEU A 296 33.86 10.51 29.65
N ALA A 297 34.04 10.17 28.36
CA ALA A 297 33.06 10.46 27.32
C ALA A 297 31.71 9.76 27.57
N SER A 298 31.73 8.55 28.14
CA SER A 298 30.52 7.78 28.49
C SER A 298 29.71 8.39 29.63
N GLN A 299 30.37 9.14 30.53
CA GLN A 299 29.71 9.79 31.66
C GLN A 299 29.07 11.14 31.30
N THR A 300 29.30 11.65 30.08
CA THR A 300 28.77 12.95 29.67
C THR A 300 27.27 12.85 29.34
N PRO A 301 26.38 13.50 30.11
CA PRO A 301 24.95 13.49 29.82
C PRO A 301 24.67 14.27 28.54
N GLY A 302 23.90 13.68 27.62
CA GLY A 302 23.48 14.37 26.40
C GLY A 302 23.37 13.42 25.23
N GLU A 303 22.15 13.21 24.75
CA GLU A 303 21.89 12.27 23.69
C GLU A 303 21.38 13.04 22.45
N GLN A 304 22.28 13.20 21.49
CA GLN A 304 22.14 14.01 20.27
C GLN A 304 21.68 13.16 19.06
N THR A 305 20.93 12.07 19.24
CA THR A 305 20.39 11.33 18.10
C THR A 305 19.05 11.94 17.66
N PRO A 306 18.85 12.28 16.38
CA PRO A 306 17.67 13.01 15.91
C PRO A 306 16.49 12.08 15.58
N TYR A 307 16.22 11.07 16.42
CA TYR A 307 15.00 10.28 16.30
C TYR A 307 13.75 11.13 16.54
N ASP A 308 12.66 10.75 15.88
CA ASP A 308 11.35 11.40 15.95
C ASP A 308 10.27 10.40 16.37
N TYR A 309 10.10 10.26 17.68
CA TYR A 309 9.00 9.51 18.29
C TYR A 309 7.79 10.38 18.62
N GLU A 310 7.77 11.66 18.20
CA GLU A 310 6.73 12.62 18.61
C GLU A 310 5.33 12.21 18.16
N TYR A 311 5.22 11.41 17.09
CA TYR A 311 3.95 10.84 16.63
C TYR A 311 3.29 9.90 17.65
N LEU A 312 4.03 9.37 18.63
CA LEU A 312 3.47 8.56 19.72
C LEU A 312 2.80 9.41 20.81
N ARG A 313 3.12 10.71 20.90
CA ARG A 313 2.63 11.59 21.96
C ARG A 313 1.10 11.65 22.03
N PRO A 314 0.35 11.81 20.91
CA PRO A 314 -1.11 11.76 20.95
C PRO A 314 -1.65 10.42 21.43
N LEU A 315 -1.02 9.30 21.04
CA LEU A 315 -1.43 7.95 21.43
C LEU A 315 -1.19 7.69 22.93
N ILE A 316 -0.04 8.15 23.46
CA ILE A 316 0.27 8.09 24.90
C ILE A 316 -0.76 8.92 25.68
N LYS A 317 -1.07 10.14 25.20
CA LYS A 317 -2.08 11.00 25.82
C LYS A 317 -3.47 10.35 25.83
N GLU A 318 -3.84 9.60 24.80
CA GLU A 318 -5.12 8.91 24.74
C GLU A 318 -5.27 7.83 25.83
N VAL A 319 -4.17 7.16 26.20
CA VAL A 319 -4.17 6.10 27.20
C VAL A 319 -4.02 6.63 28.61
N TYR A 320 -3.05 7.51 28.84
CA TYR A 320 -2.70 7.97 30.18
C TYR A 320 -3.38 9.28 30.59
N GLY A 321 -3.86 10.08 29.64
CA GLY A 321 -4.47 11.39 29.93
C GLY A 321 -3.54 12.28 30.76
N VAL A 322 -4.07 12.81 31.87
CA VAL A 322 -3.33 13.66 32.81
C VAL A 322 -2.29 12.92 33.66
N HIS A 323 -2.30 11.58 33.66
CA HIS A 323 -1.40 10.75 34.47
C HIS A 323 0.01 10.63 33.87
N CYS A 324 0.24 11.15 32.67
CA CYS A 324 1.54 11.10 32.01
C CYS A 324 2.10 12.49 31.73
N GLN A 325 2.50 13.20 32.79
CA GLN A 325 3.09 14.54 32.70
C GLN A 325 4.40 14.52 31.89
N ASN A 326 5.21 13.47 32.04
CA ASN A 326 6.52 13.39 31.38
C ASN A 326 6.42 13.30 29.86
N ALA A 327 5.45 12.54 29.33
CA ALA A 327 5.18 12.45 27.91
C ALA A 327 4.53 13.71 27.32
N LEU A 328 4.25 14.76 28.10
CA LEU A 328 3.74 16.03 27.58
C LEU A 328 4.81 17.14 27.62
N HIS A 329 5.76 17.04 28.55
CA HIS A 329 6.74 18.09 28.80
C HIS A 329 8.17 17.76 28.35
N TYR A 330 8.47 16.48 28.09
CA TYR A 330 9.82 16.04 27.69
C TYR A 330 9.81 15.33 26.33
N ARG A 331 10.99 15.24 25.71
CA ARG A 331 11.23 14.49 24.49
C ARG A 331 11.08 12.99 24.76
N LEU A 332 10.43 12.26 23.84
CA LEU A 332 10.25 10.82 23.98
C LEU A 332 11.56 10.07 23.63
N SER A 333 12.24 9.53 24.64
CA SER A 333 13.43 8.69 24.47
C SER A 333 13.05 7.19 24.38
N PRO A 334 13.90 6.35 23.78
CA PRO A 334 13.68 4.90 23.75
C PRO A 334 13.52 4.28 25.14
N GLU A 335 14.34 4.68 26.10
CA GLU A 335 14.31 4.17 27.48
C GLU A 335 12.98 4.52 28.15
N TYR A 336 12.49 5.73 27.90
CA TYR A 336 11.19 6.16 28.42
C TYR A 336 10.03 5.38 27.77
N LEU A 337 10.11 5.14 26.46
CA LEU A 337 9.13 4.30 25.75
C LEU A 337 9.17 2.83 26.25
N GLU A 338 10.34 2.30 26.57
CA GLU A 338 10.50 0.97 27.17
C GLU A 338 9.84 0.91 28.57
N GLN A 339 9.99 1.97 29.38
CA GLN A 339 9.30 2.10 30.66
C GLN A 339 7.77 2.13 30.49
N ILE A 340 7.27 2.88 29.49
CA ILE A 340 5.83 2.89 29.17
C ILE A 340 5.37 1.50 28.75
N ALA A 341 6.10 0.81 27.87
CA ALA A 341 5.72 -0.52 27.42
C ALA A 341 5.67 -1.53 28.57
N ALA A 342 6.63 -1.47 29.50
CA ALA A 342 6.67 -2.31 30.70
C ALA A 342 5.52 -2.00 31.68
N ASP A 343 5.22 -0.71 31.90
CA ASP A 343 4.06 -0.30 32.71
C ASP A 343 2.74 -0.78 32.11
N LEU A 344 2.58 -0.66 30.78
CA LEU A 344 1.40 -1.18 30.08
C LEU A 344 1.28 -2.70 30.21
N GLU A 345 2.37 -3.45 30.04
CA GLU A 345 2.38 -4.92 30.22
C GLU A 345 1.83 -5.32 31.59
N GLY A 346 2.32 -4.69 32.67
CA GLY A 346 1.85 -4.97 34.02
C GLY A 346 0.39 -4.58 34.27
N ARG A 347 -0.21 -3.76 33.41
CA ARG A 347 -1.60 -3.29 33.53
C ARG A 347 -2.57 -4.06 32.65
N LEU A 348 -2.12 -4.69 31.56
CA LEU A 348 -3.01 -5.40 30.64
C LEU A 348 -3.74 -6.54 31.35
N LEU A 349 -4.99 -6.76 30.95
CA LEU A 349 -5.80 -7.86 31.47
C LEU A 349 -5.20 -9.22 31.11
N SER A 350 -5.19 -10.15 32.07
CA SER A 350 -4.95 -11.56 31.80
C SER A 350 -6.09 -12.19 30.99
N GLY A 351 -5.87 -13.37 30.40
CA GLY A 351 -6.91 -14.09 29.65
C GLY A 351 -8.15 -14.41 30.50
N GLU A 352 -7.96 -14.73 31.78
CA GLU A 352 -9.04 -15.00 32.74
C GLU A 352 -9.80 -13.73 33.10
N GLU A 353 -9.09 -12.63 33.40
CA GLU A 353 -9.69 -11.33 33.69
C GLU A 353 -10.51 -10.80 32.50
N GLU A 354 -9.97 -10.91 31.28
CA GLU A 354 -10.66 -10.48 30.06
C GLU A 354 -11.93 -11.31 29.82
N THR A 355 -11.88 -12.61 30.11
CA THR A 355 -13.04 -13.52 30.01
C THR A 355 -14.10 -13.19 31.05
N LEU A 356 -13.70 -12.98 32.31
CA LEU A 356 -14.59 -12.55 33.37
C LEU A 356 -15.28 -11.22 33.01
N LEU A 357 -14.53 -10.23 32.54
CA LEU A 357 -15.09 -8.94 32.12
C LEU A 357 -16.06 -9.08 30.94
N LYS A 358 -15.74 -9.92 29.94
CA LYS A 358 -16.67 -10.22 28.84
C LYS A 358 -17.96 -10.84 29.36
N ASN A 359 -17.88 -11.80 30.28
CA ASN A 359 -19.05 -12.40 30.91
C ASN A 359 -19.89 -11.35 31.68
N LEU A 360 -19.24 -10.43 32.39
CA LEU A 360 -19.92 -9.33 33.09
C LEU A 360 -20.62 -8.35 32.15
N THR A 361 -20.22 -8.27 30.87
CA THR A 361 -20.95 -7.50 29.86
C THR A 361 -22.18 -8.22 29.31
N ASP A 362 -22.28 -9.53 29.50
CA ASP A 362 -23.36 -10.36 28.98
C ASP A 362 -24.54 -10.41 29.96
N ARG A 363 -25.72 -10.07 29.46
CA ARG A 363 -26.97 -10.15 30.23
C ARG A 363 -27.28 -11.58 30.64
N GLN A 364 -26.99 -12.57 29.80
CA GLN A 364 -27.33 -13.96 30.08
C GLN A 364 -26.56 -14.47 31.29
N PHE A 365 -25.27 -14.16 31.38
CA PHE A 365 -24.44 -14.45 32.55
C PHE A 365 -25.07 -13.98 33.86
N TRP A 366 -25.61 -12.75 33.90
CA TRP A 366 -26.29 -12.22 35.09
C TRP A 366 -27.61 -12.94 35.40
N LEU A 367 -28.38 -13.30 34.38
CA LEU A 367 -29.62 -14.08 34.55
C LEU A 367 -29.32 -15.47 35.11
N ASP A 368 -28.24 -16.10 34.65
CA ASP A 368 -27.79 -17.41 35.12
C ASP A 368 -27.31 -17.33 36.58
N CYS A 369 -26.56 -16.30 36.95
CA CYS A 369 -26.19 -16.04 38.34
C CYS A 369 -27.41 -15.84 39.24
N LEU A 370 -28.42 -15.08 38.78
CA LEU A 370 -29.67 -14.90 39.51
C LEU A 370 -30.46 -16.21 39.64
N ALA A 371 -30.52 -17.01 38.57
CA ALA A 371 -31.19 -18.30 38.56
C ALA A 371 -30.54 -19.28 39.55
N LYS A 372 -29.20 -19.32 39.61
CA LYS A 372 -28.43 -20.11 40.56
C LYS A 372 -28.61 -19.68 42.01
N ALA A 373 -28.78 -18.38 42.27
CA ALA A 373 -29.01 -17.85 43.61
C ALA A 373 -30.46 -18.02 44.11
N LEU A 374 -31.44 -18.17 43.19
CA LEU A 374 -32.87 -18.17 43.49
C LEU A 374 -33.35 -19.25 44.49
N PRO A 375 -32.83 -20.50 44.48
CA PRO A 375 -33.25 -21.54 45.42
C PRO A 375 -33.04 -21.16 46.88
N GLY A 376 -31.91 -20.52 47.21
CA GLY A 376 -31.50 -20.14 48.57
C GLY A 376 -32.09 -18.85 49.13
N ILE A 377 -33.10 -18.26 48.48
CA ILE A 377 -33.78 -17.04 48.95
C ILE A 377 -35.14 -17.41 49.55
N GLU A 378 -35.38 -17.08 50.82
CA GLU A 378 -36.60 -17.43 51.57
C GLU A 378 -37.59 -16.26 51.76
N THR A 379 -37.21 -15.05 51.36
CA THR A 379 -38.02 -13.83 51.55
C THR A 379 -38.99 -13.54 50.40
N THR A 380 -39.92 -12.59 50.60
CA THR A 380 -40.85 -12.06 49.56
C THR A 380 -40.15 -11.57 48.28
N GLY A 381 -38.85 -11.26 48.35
CA GLY A 381 -38.01 -10.95 47.19
C GLY A 381 -37.87 -12.09 46.16
N LYS A 382 -38.08 -13.36 46.56
CA LYS A 382 -37.99 -14.54 45.68
C LYS A 382 -39.02 -14.47 44.54
N ALA A 383 -40.26 -14.10 44.85
CA ALA A 383 -41.34 -14.00 43.87
C ALA A 383 -41.09 -12.88 42.84
N HIS A 384 -40.59 -11.72 43.30
CA HIS A 384 -40.23 -10.60 42.44
C HIS A 384 -39.10 -10.98 41.46
N LEU A 385 -38.03 -11.61 41.97
CA LEU A 385 -36.90 -12.04 41.15
C LEU A 385 -37.30 -13.14 40.16
N ARG A 386 -38.16 -14.08 40.56
CA ARG A 386 -38.69 -15.11 39.66
C ARG A 386 -39.52 -14.51 38.51
N LYS A 387 -40.33 -13.49 38.78
CA LYS A 387 -41.08 -12.74 37.74
C LYS A 387 -40.13 -12.02 36.78
N LYS A 388 -39.10 -11.36 37.31
CA LYS A 388 -38.07 -10.67 36.51
C LYS A 388 -37.28 -11.64 35.63
N LEU A 389 -36.86 -12.78 36.18
CA LEU A 389 -36.14 -13.84 35.47
C LEU A 389 -36.98 -14.45 34.33
N ARG A 390 -38.27 -14.75 34.57
CA ARG A 390 -39.20 -15.21 33.51
C ARG A 390 -39.39 -14.20 32.39
N ALA A 391 -39.36 -12.91 32.71
CA ALA A 391 -39.39 -11.82 31.73
C ALA A 391 -38.01 -11.52 31.11
N GLY A 392 -36.97 -12.27 31.49
CA GLY A 392 -35.57 -12.04 31.10
C GLY A 392 -34.98 -10.72 31.61
N LYS A 393 -35.66 -9.95 32.47
CA LYS A 393 -35.24 -8.60 32.88
C LYS A 393 -34.33 -8.65 34.11
N LEU A 394 -33.20 -7.94 34.08
CA LEU A 394 -32.36 -7.73 35.25
C LEU A 394 -33.00 -6.72 36.20
N THR A 395 -32.74 -6.88 37.50
CA THR A 395 -33.10 -5.90 38.52
C THR A 395 -32.11 -4.75 38.53
N ARG A 396 -32.58 -3.54 38.86
CA ARG A 396 -31.72 -2.36 39.03
C ARG A 396 -30.66 -2.57 40.12
N PHE A 397 -31.03 -3.25 41.21
CA PHE A 397 -30.13 -3.67 42.30
C PHE A 397 -30.54 -5.07 42.79
N SER A 398 -29.57 -5.94 43.09
CA SER A 398 -29.81 -7.23 43.76
C SER A 398 -28.68 -7.57 44.73
N LYS A 399 -29.04 -7.77 46.01
CA LYS A 399 -28.10 -8.22 47.05
C LYS A 399 -27.75 -9.72 46.96
N TYR A 400 -28.44 -10.46 46.10
CA TYR A 400 -28.30 -11.91 45.97
C TYR A 400 -27.35 -12.32 44.84
N LEU A 401 -26.78 -11.35 44.13
CA LEU A 401 -25.75 -11.59 43.13
C LEU A 401 -24.38 -11.61 43.82
N PRO A 402 -23.65 -12.73 43.82
CA PRO A 402 -22.41 -12.91 44.58
C PRO A 402 -21.17 -12.35 43.85
N ILE A 403 -21.33 -11.32 43.02
CA ILE A 403 -20.24 -10.81 42.19
C ILE A 403 -19.59 -9.63 42.90
N PHE A 404 -18.45 -9.91 43.53
CA PHE A 404 -17.53 -8.89 43.99
C PHE A 404 -16.65 -8.46 42.82
N PHE A 405 -16.53 -7.15 42.61
CA PHE A 405 -15.68 -6.62 41.56
C PHE A 405 -14.83 -5.46 42.11
N PRO A 406 -13.48 -5.52 42.01
CA PRO A 406 -12.59 -4.53 42.60
C PRO A 406 -12.50 -3.27 41.70
N TYR A 407 -13.59 -2.50 41.60
CA TYR A 407 -13.67 -1.32 40.73
C TYR A 407 -12.58 -0.31 41.04
N LYS A 408 -12.31 -0.04 42.32
CA LYS A 408 -11.30 0.95 42.72
C LYS A 408 -9.92 0.59 42.17
N ASP A 409 -9.52 -0.67 42.29
CA ASP A 409 -8.22 -1.15 41.87
C ASP A 409 -8.10 -1.13 40.35
N MET A 410 -9.18 -1.49 39.66
CA MET A 410 -9.21 -1.47 38.20
C MET A 410 -9.31 -0.06 37.60
N LEU A 411 -10.04 0.86 38.23
CA LEU A 411 -10.07 2.27 37.81
C LEU A 411 -8.66 2.88 37.89
N ALA A 412 -7.94 2.61 38.97
CA ALA A 412 -6.56 3.01 39.14
C ALA A 412 -5.61 2.32 38.14
N ARG A 413 -5.77 1.01 37.92
CA ARG A 413 -4.98 0.23 36.95
C ARG A 413 -5.12 0.75 35.52
N PHE A 414 -6.33 1.15 35.12
CA PHE A 414 -6.68 1.55 33.75
C PHE A 414 -6.74 3.07 33.50
N PHE A 415 -6.37 3.91 34.48
CA PHE A 415 -6.44 5.39 34.37
C PHE A 415 -7.85 5.91 34.03
N LEU A 416 -8.87 5.27 34.58
CA LEU A 416 -10.27 5.67 34.40
C LEU A 416 -10.70 6.61 35.53
N PRO A 417 -11.56 7.60 35.25
CA PRO A 417 -12.03 8.53 36.27
C PRO A 417 -12.83 7.82 37.37
N GLU A 418 -12.77 8.35 38.60
CA GLU A 418 -13.55 7.81 39.74
C GLU A 418 -15.08 7.99 39.56
N THR A 419 -15.49 8.90 38.69
CA THR A 419 -16.88 9.16 38.32
C THR A 419 -17.27 8.33 37.10
N VAL A 420 -18.40 7.61 37.19
CA VAL A 420 -18.82 6.60 36.21
C VAL A 420 -19.72 7.15 35.14
N ASP A 421 -20.46 8.20 35.47
CA ASP A 421 -21.46 8.81 34.62
C ASP A 421 -21.13 10.30 34.49
N PRO A 422 -20.73 10.77 33.29
CA PRO A 422 -20.45 12.18 33.05
C PRO A 422 -21.70 13.07 33.23
N GLU A 423 -22.89 12.52 33.05
CA GLU A 423 -24.17 13.24 33.13
C GLU A 423 -24.69 13.28 34.58
N THR A 424 -24.49 12.20 35.35
CA THR A 424 -25.03 12.12 36.73
C THR A 424 -24.00 12.28 37.84
N GLY A 425 -22.70 12.24 37.54
CA GLY A 425 -21.62 12.37 38.53
C GLY A 425 -21.49 11.20 39.52
N SER A 426 -22.19 10.09 39.27
CA SER A 426 -22.32 8.96 40.20
C SER A 426 -21.02 8.17 40.38
N ARG A 427 -20.67 7.82 41.65
CA ARG A 427 -19.49 7.00 42.01
C ARG A 427 -19.84 5.51 42.18
N ILE A 428 -19.03 4.61 41.63
CA ILE A 428 -19.16 3.15 41.84
C ILE A 428 -18.27 2.69 43.00
N LYS A 429 -18.82 1.86 43.89
CA LYS A 429 -18.10 1.27 45.03
C LYS A 429 -17.84 -0.22 44.77
N ASN A 430 -16.83 -0.80 45.40
CA ASN A 430 -16.49 -2.23 45.29
C ASN A 430 -17.66 -3.17 45.66
N ASN A 431 -18.64 -2.69 46.43
CA ASN A 431 -19.86 -3.41 46.78
C ASN A 431 -21.07 -3.09 45.87
N CYS A 432 -20.84 -2.59 44.64
CA CYS A 432 -21.91 -2.27 43.70
C CYS A 432 -22.73 -3.51 43.34
N ARG A 433 -24.03 -3.44 43.63
CA ARG A 433 -25.00 -4.53 43.44
C ARG A 433 -25.90 -4.33 42.21
N SER A 434 -25.50 -3.48 41.28
CA SER A 434 -26.26 -3.18 40.06
C SER A 434 -25.62 -3.84 38.84
N PRO A 435 -26.23 -4.91 38.28
CA PRO A 435 -25.71 -5.59 37.08
C PRO A 435 -25.47 -4.66 35.91
N GLN A 436 -26.34 -3.65 35.75
CA GLN A 436 -26.25 -2.69 34.65
C GLN A 436 -25.02 -1.79 34.78
N LEU A 437 -24.74 -1.28 35.98
CA LEU A 437 -23.55 -0.48 36.23
C LEU A 437 -22.27 -1.32 36.12
N VAL A 438 -22.28 -2.57 36.62
CA VAL A 438 -21.15 -3.49 36.47
C VAL A 438 -20.84 -3.74 34.98
N ALA A 439 -21.86 -4.04 34.18
CA ALA A 439 -21.70 -4.33 32.76
C ALA A 439 -21.20 -3.11 31.97
N ALA A 440 -21.70 -1.91 32.28
CA ALA A 440 -21.23 -0.67 31.65
C ALA A 440 -19.74 -0.42 31.92
N TRP A 441 -19.33 -0.62 33.17
CA TRP A 441 -17.94 -0.43 33.55
C TRP A 441 -17.02 -1.52 32.98
N ALA A 442 -17.46 -2.77 32.94
CA ALA A 442 -16.70 -3.85 32.31
C ALA A 442 -16.42 -3.56 30.82
N LYS A 443 -17.38 -2.96 30.10
CA LYS A 443 -17.18 -2.47 28.72
C LYS A 443 -16.13 -1.35 28.66
N GLN A 444 -16.14 -0.43 29.62
CA GLN A 444 -15.18 0.67 29.67
C GLN A 444 -13.74 0.18 29.89
N VAL A 445 -13.54 -0.77 30.81
CA VAL A 445 -12.23 -1.40 31.04
C VAL A 445 -11.79 -2.21 29.83
N LEU A 446 -12.65 -3.02 29.21
CA LEU A 446 -12.31 -3.74 27.99
C LEU A 446 -11.90 -2.79 26.85
N ARG A 447 -12.59 -1.65 26.71
CA ARG A 447 -12.23 -0.62 25.72
C ARG A 447 -10.87 0.00 26.03
N GLN A 448 -10.62 0.36 27.28
CA GLN A 448 -9.35 0.97 27.69
C GLN A 448 -8.18 -0.01 27.57
N ASN A 449 -8.39 -1.29 27.93
CA ASN A 449 -7.43 -2.37 27.74
C ASN A 449 -7.03 -2.55 26.26
N ARG A 450 -7.98 -2.42 25.32
CA ARG A 450 -7.65 -2.44 23.88
C ARG A 450 -6.75 -1.28 23.46
N LYS A 451 -7.01 -0.07 23.97
CA LYS A 451 -6.15 1.10 23.70
C LYS A 451 -4.75 0.92 24.27
N MET A 452 -4.65 0.44 25.51
CA MET A 452 -3.38 0.12 26.16
C MET A 452 -2.58 -0.93 25.37
N ARG A 453 -3.25 -2.00 24.93
CA ARG A 453 -2.65 -3.06 24.11
C ARG A 453 -2.12 -2.52 22.79
N HIS A 454 -2.95 -1.74 22.09
CA HIS A 454 -2.55 -1.10 20.83
C HIS A 454 -1.37 -0.14 21.01
N LEU A 455 -1.40 0.73 22.02
CA LEU A 455 -0.28 1.64 22.30
C LEU A 455 1.01 0.86 22.59
N ARG A 456 0.94 -0.17 23.43
CA ARG A 456 2.08 -1.03 23.74
C ARG A 456 2.65 -1.68 22.49
N GLU A 457 1.81 -2.31 21.66
CA GLU A 457 2.24 -2.95 20.41
C GLU A 457 2.89 -1.94 19.45
N THR A 458 2.30 -0.75 19.33
CA THR A 458 2.86 0.35 18.53
C THR A 458 4.21 0.83 19.07
N ILE A 459 4.36 0.97 20.39
CA ILE A 459 5.64 1.31 21.03
C ILE A 459 6.68 0.22 20.77
N LEU A 460 6.36 -1.05 21.00
CA LEU A 460 7.30 -2.16 20.82
C LEU A 460 7.80 -2.25 19.37
N ARG A 461 6.91 -2.02 18.40
CA ARG A 461 7.26 -1.93 16.98
C ARG A 461 8.10 -0.70 16.67
N ALA A 462 7.74 0.47 17.20
CA ALA A 462 8.54 1.69 17.05
C ALA A 462 9.96 1.50 17.58
N LEU A 463 10.12 0.78 18.68
CA LEU A 463 11.40 0.45 19.30
C LEU A 463 12.24 -0.57 18.50
N GLN A 464 11.72 -1.19 17.44
CA GLN A 464 12.53 -2.02 16.53
C GLN A 464 13.30 -1.18 15.49
N LEU A 465 12.91 0.10 15.31
CA LEU A 465 13.38 0.96 14.23
C LEU A 465 13.79 2.32 14.77
N TRP A 466 14.59 3.04 13.99
CA TRP A 466 14.94 4.43 14.24
C TRP A 466 14.17 5.32 13.25
N PRO A 467 13.06 5.96 13.67
CA PRO A 467 12.39 6.96 12.85
C PRO A 467 13.25 8.24 12.84
N MET A 468 13.88 8.55 11.72
CA MET A 468 14.82 9.65 11.60
C MET A 468 14.23 10.78 10.76
N GLN A 469 14.30 12.01 11.25
CA GLN A 469 13.78 13.17 10.53
C GLN A 469 14.57 13.43 9.25
N VAL A 470 13.85 13.79 8.19
CA VAL A 470 14.45 14.32 6.97
C VAL A 470 15.07 15.68 7.31
N LYS A 471 16.37 15.81 7.05
CA LYS A 471 17.11 17.08 7.17
C LYS A 471 16.99 17.89 5.90
N GLU A 472 17.08 17.21 4.77
CA GLU A 472 17.26 17.87 3.48
C GLU A 472 16.80 16.97 2.33
N LEU A 473 16.22 17.60 1.31
CA LEU A 473 15.85 16.97 0.04
C LEU A 473 16.55 17.74 -1.08
N ARG A 474 17.49 17.11 -1.80
CA ARG A 474 18.23 17.73 -2.91
C ARG A 474 17.87 17.05 -4.22
N LYS A 475 17.68 17.81 -5.29
CA LYS A 475 17.61 17.23 -6.64
C LYS A 475 18.98 16.69 -7.03
N ALA A 476 19.03 15.45 -7.51
CA ALA A 476 20.24 14.80 -7.96
C ALA A 476 20.38 14.90 -9.50
N PRO A 477 21.61 14.73 -10.04
CA PRO A 477 21.81 14.62 -11.48
C PRO A 477 20.96 13.50 -12.06
N HIS A 478 20.51 13.68 -13.30
CA HIS A 478 19.74 12.65 -13.98
C HIS A 478 20.64 11.45 -14.32
N GLU A 479 20.18 10.26 -14.00
CA GLU A 479 20.77 9.00 -14.47
C GLU A 479 19.82 8.36 -15.47
N LYS A 480 20.37 7.85 -16.60
CA LYS A 480 19.58 7.23 -17.68
C LYS A 480 18.81 5.99 -17.22
N TYR A 481 19.38 5.23 -16.29
CA TYR A 481 18.78 3.99 -15.78
C TYR A 481 18.71 4.02 -14.27
N VAL A 482 17.61 3.52 -13.72
CA VAL A 482 17.45 3.21 -12.30
C VAL A 482 17.22 1.71 -12.12
N TYR A 483 17.54 1.21 -10.93
CA TYR A 483 17.50 -0.21 -10.63
C TYR A 483 16.58 -0.45 -9.44
N ASP A 484 15.76 -1.49 -9.51
CA ASP A 484 14.88 -1.94 -8.43
C ASP A 484 15.15 -3.43 -8.13
N ILE A 485 14.80 -3.91 -6.94
CA ILE A 485 14.97 -5.32 -6.56
C ILE A 485 13.72 -5.86 -5.89
N SER A 486 13.16 -6.99 -6.33
CA SER A 486 12.03 -7.61 -5.61
C SER A 486 12.54 -8.39 -4.40
N VAL A 487 11.85 -8.27 -3.27
CA VAL A 487 12.23 -8.91 -2.00
C VAL A 487 11.02 -9.63 -1.43
N ALA A 488 11.20 -10.92 -1.11
CA ALA A 488 10.13 -11.79 -0.67
C ALA A 488 9.32 -11.23 0.52
N ASP A 489 8.01 -11.49 0.49
CA ASP A 489 6.97 -11.12 1.47
C ASP A 489 6.67 -9.63 1.62
N ASN A 490 7.71 -8.81 1.71
CA ASN A 490 7.62 -7.44 2.22
C ASN A 490 7.91 -6.36 1.15
N GLU A 491 8.52 -6.72 0.01
CA GLU A 491 8.87 -5.81 -1.09
C GLU A 491 9.58 -4.52 -0.64
N ASN A 492 10.38 -4.61 0.43
CA ASN A 492 11.17 -3.51 0.94
C ASN A 492 12.56 -4.00 1.35
N PHE A 493 13.53 -3.09 1.32
CA PHE A 493 14.92 -3.41 1.59
C PHE A 493 15.71 -2.24 2.18
N LEU A 494 16.76 -2.57 2.92
CA LEU A 494 17.73 -1.62 3.44
C LEU A 494 18.72 -1.24 2.35
N THR A 495 18.83 0.05 2.08
CA THR A 495 19.86 0.59 1.18
C THR A 495 21.24 0.56 1.84
N ALA A 496 22.31 0.61 1.03
CA ALA A 496 23.69 0.60 1.53
C ALA A 496 23.99 1.73 2.54
N GLU A 497 23.31 2.86 2.41
CA GLU A 497 23.47 4.02 3.30
C GLU A 497 22.47 4.02 4.47
N GLY A 498 21.75 2.90 4.66
CA GLY A 498 21.03 2.58 5.90
C GLY A 498 19.59 3.10 6.01
N ILE A 499 18.93 3.42 4.88
CA ILE A 499 17.50 3.80 4.85
C ILE A 499 16.70 2.66 4.23
N PHE A 500 15.57 2.30 4.83
CA PHE A 500 14.62 1.37 4.22
C PHE A 500 13.81 2.03 3.11
N VAL A 501 13.78 1.40 1.94
CA VAL A 501 12.94 1.80 0.80
C VAL A 501 12.00 0.66 0.42
N HIS A 502 10.91 1.00 -0.24
CA HIS A 502 9.95 0.03 -0.76
C HIS A 502 10.08 -0.03 -2.28
N ASN A 503 9.92 -1.22 -2.86
CA ASN A 503 9.94 -1.40 -4.29
C ASN A 503 8.87 -0.54 -4.96
N SER A 504 9.19 -0.03 -6.14
CA SER A 504 8.23 0.71 -6.94
C SER A 504 7.14 -0.27 -7.37
N ARG A 505 6.01 -0.32 -6.65
CA ARG A 505 4.83 -1.03 -7.18
C ARG A 505 4.42 -0.31 -8.46
N ALA A 506 4.56 -0.96 -9.60
CA ALA A 506 3.80 -0.60 -10.78
C ALA A 506 2.30 -0.70 -10.41
N GLY A 507 1.67 0.43 -10.13
CA GLY A 507 0.22 0.53 -9.90
C GLY A 507 -0.27 0.01 -8.55
N ALA A 508 -0.20 0.82 -7.49
CA ALA A 508 -0.76 0.53 -6.16
C ALA A 508 -2.32 0.49 -6.09
N GLN A 509 -3.00 0.00 -7.13
CA GLN A 509 -4.42 -0.36 -7.12
C GLN A 509 -4.57 -1.81 -7.59
N VAL A 510 -5.56 -2.53 -7.05
CA VAL A 510 -5.97 -3.83 -7.61
C VAL A 510 -6.19 -3.61 -9.12
N PRO A 511 -5.58 -4.43 -10.01
CA PRO A 511 -5.70 -4.24 -11.44
C PRO A 511 -7.17 -4.15 -11.85
N PHE A 512 -7.53 -3.05 -12.50
CA PHE A 512 -8.88 -2.90 -13.03
C PHE A 512 -9.05 -3.88 -14.19
N SER A 513 -9.72 -5.00 -13.91
CA SER A 513 -9.87 -6.14 -14.83
C SER A 513 -11.35 -6.43 -15.09
N SER A 514 -11.63 -6.95 -16.28
CA SER A 514 -12.97 -7.36 -16.72
C SER A 514 -12.91 -8.72 -17.44
N LEU A 515 -13.87 -9.59 -17.15
CA LEU A 515 -14.04 -10.90 -17.81
C LEU A 515 -15.36 -10.90 -18.61
N ASN A 516 -15.32 -11.32 -19.87
CA ASN A 516 -16.48 -11.44 -20.75
C ASN A 516 -16.68 -12.92 -21.08
N LEU A 517 -17.85 -13.49 -20.77
CA LEU A 517 -18.13 -14.93 -20.91
C LEU A 517 -19.60 -15.19 -21.30
N GLY A 518 -19.96 -16.43 -21.64
CA GLY A 518 -21.36 -16.85 -21.84
C GLY A 518 -21.73 -17.41 -23.22
N THR A 519 -20.94 -17.14 -24.27
CA THR A 519 -21.25 -17.59 -25.65
C THR A 519 -20.55 -18.86 -26.10
N ASP A 520 -19.52 -19.32 -25.36
CA ASP A 520 -18.81 -20.56 -25.68
C ASP A 520 -19.67 -21.78 -25.31
N THR A 521 -19.98 -22.63 -26.29
CA THR A 521 -20.84 -23.81 -26.17
C THR A 521 -20.07 -25.12 -26.01
N THR A 522 -18.74 -25.08 -26.06
CA THR A 522 -17.89 -26.24 -25.78
C THR A 522 -18.07 -26.72 -24.34
N GLU A 523 -17.79 -28.00 -24.08
CA GLU A 523 -17.89 -28.56 -22.73
C GLU A 523 -16.97 -27.81 -21.75
N GLU A 524 -15.75 -27.52 -22.18
CA GLU A 524 -14.74 -26.79 -21.43
C GLU A 524 -15.14 -25.33 -21.19
N GLY A 525 -15.61 -24.63 -22.23
CA GLY A 525 -16.06 -23.24 -22.14
C GLY A 525 -17.26 -23.06 -21.20
N ARG A 526 -18.21 -24.02 -21.25
CA ARG A 526 -19.34 -24.09 -20.32
C ARG A 526 -18.87 -24.36 -18.89
N LEU A 527 -17.92 -25.27 -18.70
CA LEU A 527 -17.34 -25.59 -17.39
C LEU A 527 -16.64 -24.38 -16.77
N VAL A 528 -15.82 -23.66 -17.53
CA VAL A 528 -15.17 -22.42 -17.10
C VAL A 528 -16.20 -21.37 -16.74
N THR A 529 -17.20 -21.15 -17.60
CA THR A 529 -18.28 -20.18 -17.35
C THR A 529 -19.02 -20.51 -16.05
N ARG A 530 -19.41 -21.76 -15.86
CA ARG A 530 -20.08 -22.22 -14.64
C ARG A 530 -19.22 -22.01 -13.41
N ALA A 531 -17.95 -22.42 -13.46
CA ALA A 531 -17.03 -22.31 -12.33
C ALA A 531 -16.83 -20.87 -11.89
N VAL A 532 -16.69 -19.94 -12.84
CA VAL A 532 -16.59 -18.50 -12.55
C VAL A 532 -17.88 -17.96 -11.94
N LEU A 533 -19.04 -18.27 -12.52
CA LEU A 533 -20.32 -17.84 -11.99
C LEU A 533 -20.58 -18.39 -10.58
N GLU A 534 -20.31 -19.66 -10.32
CA GLU A 534 -20.44 -20.28 -8.99
C GLU A 534 -19.44 -19.70 -7.98
N ALA A 535 -18.24 -19.32 -8.40
CA ALA A 535 -17.29 -18.60 -7.55
C ALA A 535 -17.83 -17.22 -7.14
N PHE A 536 -18.38 -16.45 -8.10
CA PHE A 536 -19.02 -15.17 -7.83
C PHE A 536 -20.26 -15.32 -6.94
N LYS A 537 -21.06 -16.38 -7.16
CA LYS A 537 -22.23 -16.72 -6.34
C LYS A 537 -21.84 -16.93 -4.88
N ARG A 538 -20.82 -17.76 -4.64
CA ARG A 538 -20.27 -18.03 -3.30
C ARG A 538 -19.69 -16.77 -2.66
N GLY A 539 -19.00 -15.93 -3.44
CA GLY A 539 -18.30 -14.75 -2.95
C GLY A 539 -16.88 -15.07 -2.47
N LEU A 540 -16.14 -14.03 -2.09
CA LEU A 540 -14.78 -14.13 -1.59
C LEU A 540 -14.78 -14.51 -0.11
N GLY A 541 -13.77 -15.26 0.35
CA GLY A 541 -13.53 -15.51 1.78
C GLY A 541 -14.77 -15.99 2.54
N ARG A 542 -15.39 -15.08 3.30
CA ARG A 542 -16.57 -15.35 4.15
C ARG A 542 -17.89 -15.11 3.42
N GLY A 543 -17.86 -14.99 2.09
CA GLY A 543 -19.00 -14.67 1.24
C GLY A 543 -19.12 -13.20 0.91
N GLU A 544 -18.05 -12.41 1.02
CA GLU A 544 -18.03 -11.01 0.59
C GLU A 544 -18.15 -10.88 -0.95
N SER A 545 -18.71 -9.77 -1.43
CA SER A 545 -18.90 -9.54 -2.87
C SER A 545 -17.58 -9.14 -3.52
N PRO A 546 -17.17 -9.81 -4.61
CA PRO A 546 -15.98 -9.42 -5.37
C PRO A 546 -16.21 -8.08 -6.07
N ILE A 547 -15.27 -7.15 -5.90
CA ILE A 547 -15.22 -5.87 -6.64
C ILE A 547 -14.64 -6.09 -8.04
N PHE A 548 -13.55 -6.87 -8.12
CA PHE A 548 -12.89 -7.25 -9.37
C PHE A 548 -12.66 -8.76 -9.43
N PRO A 549 -12.58 -9.34 -10.64
CA PRO A 549 -12.80 -8.67 -11.93
C PRO A 549 -14.26 -8.23 -12.13
N ASN A 550 -14.50 -7.22 -12.96
CA ASN A 550 -15.85 -6.90 -13.43
C ASN A 550 -16.33 -8.05 -14.32
N LEU A 551 -17.54 -8.57 -14.11
CA LEU A 551 -18.02 -9.74 -14.85
C LEU A 551 -19.11 -9.32 -15.84
N VAL A 552 -18.92 -9.66 -17.11
CA VAL A 552 -19.84 -9.38 -18.21
C VAL A 552 -20.31 -10.71 -18.81
N PHE A 553 -21.62 -10.95 -18.77
CA PHE A 553 -22.26 -12.09 -19.42
C PHE A 553 -22.78 -11.66 -20.80
N ARG A 554 -22.24 -12.27 -21.86
CA ARG A 554 -22.65 -12.06 -23.25
C ARG A 554 -23.91 -12.87 -23.52
N VAL A 555 -25.00 -12.19 -23.85
CA VAL A 555 -26.33 -12.74 -24.12
C VAL A 555 -26.55 -12.83 -25.63
N LYS A 556 -26.93 -14.01 -26.11
CA LYS A 556 -27.20 -14.28 -27.52
C LYS A 556 -28.27 -15.37 -27.71
N LYS A 557 -29.25 -15.09 -28.58
CA LYS A 557 -30.27 -16.06 -29.01
C LYS A 557 -29.64 -17.23 -29.75
N GLY A 558 -30.17 -18.43 -29.53
CA GLY A 558 -29.59 -19.66 -30.09
C GLY A 558 -28.36 -20.16 -29.33
N ILE A 559 -27.92 -19.44 -28.29
CA ILE A 559 -26.77 -19.84 -27.46
C ILE A 559 -27.15 -19.91 -25.99
N ASN A 560 -27.73 -18.85 -25.40
CA ASN A 560 -28.01 -18.83 -23.97
C ASN A 560 -29.30 -18.12 -23.54
N PHE A 561 -30.04 -17.50 -24.45
CA PHE A 561 -31.07 -16.53 -24.06
C PHE A 561 -32.48 -17.12 -23.95
N ASP A 562 -32.79 -18.11 -24.79
CA ASP A 562 -34.13 -18.70 -24.87
C ASP A 562 -34.14 -20.16 -24.36
N PRO A 563 -35.28 -20.63 -23.79
CA PRO A 563 -35.40 -22.03 -23.38
C PRO A 563 -35.10 -22.98 -24.54
N GLY A 564 -34.20 -23.93 -24.31
CA GLY A 564 -33.71 -24.85 -25.35
C GLY A 564 -32.35 -24.48 -25.93
N ASP A 565 -31.88 -23.25 -25.69
CA ASP A 565 -30.52 -22.84 -26.05
C ASP A 565 -29.46 -23.65 -25.25
N PRO A 566 -28.30 -24.02 -25.86
CA PRO A 566 -27.30 -24.87 -25.22
C PRO A 566 -26.80 -24.40 -23.85
N ASN A 567 -26.66 -23.08 -23.68
CA ASN A 567 -26.17 -22.40 -22.48
C ASN A 567 -27.29 -21.70 -21.69
N TYR A 568 -28.57 -22.02 -21.93
CA TYR A 568 -29.68 -21.44 -21.19
C TYR A 568 -29.55 -21.64 -19.67
N ASP A 569 -29.02 -22.77 -19.25
CA ASP A 569 -28.73 -23.09 -17.86
C ASP A 569 -27.70 -22.14 -17.23
N LEU A 570 -26.67 -21.74 -18.00
CA LEU A 570 -25.67 -20.77 -17.57
C LEU A 570 -26.22 -19.34 -17.53
N TYR A 571 -27.14 -18.99 -18.43
CA TYR A 571 -27.86 -17.72 -18.36
C TYR A 571 -28.72 -17.63 -17.10
N ARG A 572 -29.47 -18.69 -16.77
CA ARG A 572 -30.23 -18.76 -15.51
C ARG A 572 -29.33 -18.61 -14.28
N LEU A 573 -28.16 -19.25 -14.29
CA LEU A 573 -27.16 -19.06 -13.25
C LEU A 573 -26.66 -17.61 -13.20
N ALA A 574 -26.37 -16.99 -14.35
CA ALA A 574 -25.93 -15.60 -14.41
C ALA A 574 -26.97 -14.62 -13.84
N LEU A 575 -28.27 -14.83 -14.10
CA LEU A 575 -29.35 -14.07 -13.49
C LEU A 575 -29.35 -14.20 -11.96
N GLU A 576 -29.14 -15.42 -11.44
CA GLU A 576 -29.06 -15.66 -9.99
C GLU A 576 -27.86 -14.95 -9.34
N VAL A 577 -26.70 -14.99 -10.00
CA VAL A 577 -25.49 -14.29 -9.51
C VAL A 577 -25.72 -12.78 -9.55
N ALA A 578 -26.28 -12.24 -10.64
CA ALA A 578 -26.60 -10.82 -10.78
C ALA A 578 -27.60 -10.34 -9.71
N ALA A 579 -28.63 -11.13 -9.42
CA ALA A 579 -29.62 -10.84 -8.38
C ALA A 579 -29.02 -10.78 -6.96
N ARG A 580 -27.89 -11.46 -6.74
CA ARG A 580 -27.21 -11.51 -5.45
C ARG A 580 -26.08 -10.50 -5.31
N ARG A 581 -25.34 -10.24 -6.40
CA ARG A 581 -24.03 -9.54 -6.36
C ARG A 581 -23.93 -8.33 -7.30
N MET A 582 -24.99 -7.96 -8.01
CA MET A 582 -25.01 -6.98 -9.12
C MET A 582 -24.16 -7.33 -10.35
N ASN A 583 -23.17 -8.22 -10.22
CA ASN A 583 -22.45 -8.85 -11.32
C ASN A 583 -23.01 -10.27 -11.56
N PRO A 584 -23.04 -10.78 -12.80
CA PRO A 584 -22.57 -10.12 -14.02
C PRO A 584 -23.48 -8.99 -14.51
N THR A 585 -22.91 -8.04 -15.25
CA THR A 585 -23.65 -7.16 -16.18
C THR A 585 -23.87 -7.88 -17.52
N PHE A 586 -24.81 -7.43 -18.34
CA PHE A 586 -25.25 -8.15 -19.53
C PHE A 586 -24.92 -7.39 -20.81
N SER A 587 -24.16 -8.01 -21.71
CA SER A 587 -23.90 -7.49 -23.04
C SER A 587 -24.71 -8.24 -24.09
N PHE A 588 -25.41 -7.54 -24.97
CA PHE A 588 -26.39 -8.14 -25.88
C PHE A 588 -25.82 -8.22 -27.29
N MET A 589 -25.60 -9.43 -27.79
CA MET A 589 -25.00 -9.65 -29.10
C MET A 589 -25.99 -9.38 -30.24
N ASP A 590 -27.29 -9.54 -29.99
CA ASP A 590 -28.34 -9.43 -31.02
C ASP A 590 -28.88 -8.01 -31.25
N SER A 591 -28.34 -7.01 -30.52
CA SER A 591 -28.69 -5.60 -30.73
C SER A 591 -28.35 -5.18 -32.17
N SER A 592 -29.05 -4.17 -32.67
CA SER A 592 -29.02 -3.72 -34.07
C SER A 592 -27.61 -3.43 -34.58
N PHE A 593 -26.71 -2.99 -33.70
CA PHE A 593 -25.33 -2.62 -34.00
C PHE A 593 -24.28 -3.63 -33.50
N ASN A 594 -24.67 -4.70 -32.79
CA ASN A 594 -23.78 -5.79 -32.38
C ASN A 594 -23.94 -7.04 -33.26
N ARG A 595 -25.13 -7.26 -33.82
CA ARG A 595 -25.49 -8.51 -34.52
C ARG A 595 -24.51 -8.91 -35.62
N SER A 596 -23.99 -7.93 -36.37
CA SER A 596 -23.04 -8.17 -37.46
C SER A 596 -21.72 -8.78 -36.99
N TYR A 597 -21.35 -8.60 -35.71
CA TYR A 597 -20.09 -9.08 -35.14
C TYR A 597 -20.21 -10.45 -34.46
N GLY A 598 -21.34 -11.16 -34.65
CA GLY A 598 -21.49 -12.50 -34.11
C GLY A 598 -21.50 -12.51 -32.59
N ASP A 599 -20.47 -13.06 -31.96
CA ASP A 599 -20.29 -13.10 -30.51
C ASP A 599 -18.97 -12.46 -30.04
N GLU A 600 -18.27 -11.74 -30.92
CA GLU A 600 -16.95 -11.15 -30.66
C GLU A 600 -16.97 -9.94 -29.71
N VAL A 601 -18.13 -9.28 -29.55
CA VAL A 601 -18.24 -8.02 -28.82
C VAL A 601 -17.91 -8.19 -27.33
N SER A 602 -16.82 -7.54 -26.90
CA SER A 602 -16.40 -7.51 -25.50
C SER A 602 -16.21 -6.09 -24.98
N TYR A 603 -16.38 -5.93 -23.66
CA TYR A 603 -16.22 -4.65 -22.96
C TYR A 603 -15.01 -4.71 -22.02
N MET A 604 -14.17 -3.68 -22.11
CA MET A 604 -12.96 -3.50 -21.29
C MET A 604 -13.20 -2.48 -20.18
N GLY A 605 -12.67 -2.79 -19.00
CA GLY A 605 -12.74 -1.91 -17.82
C GLY A 605 -14.19 -1.67 -17.40
N CYS A 606 -14.63 -0.40 -17.38
CA CYS A 606 -16.01 -0.06 -17.04
C CYS A 606 -16.98 -0.49 -18.16
N ARG A 607 -16.72 -0.02 -19.39
CA ARG A 607 -17.68 -0.05 -20.51
C ARG A 607 -17.08 0.30 -21.87
N THR A 608 -15.76 0.24 -22.04
CA THR A 608 -15.14 0.56 -23.34
C THR A 608 -15.32 -0.64 -24.28
N ARG A 609 -15.99 -0.42 -25.42
CA ARG A 609 -16.23 -1.41 -26.47
C ARG A 609 -15.24 -1.17 -27.61
N VAL A 610 -14.46 -2.18 -27.97
CA VAL A 610 -13.53 -2.13 -29.11
C VAL A 610 -13.85 -3.33 -30.01
N ILE A 611 -14.38 -3.09 -31.21
CA ILE A 611 -14.82 -4.17 -32.11
C ILE A 611 -14.64 -3.81 -33.59
N ALA A 612 -15.28 -2.75 -34.08
CA ALA A 612 -15.08 -2.28 -35.44
C ALA A 612 -13.59 -1.95 -35.68
N ASN A 613 -13.05 -2.34 -36.83
CA ASN A 613 -11.64 -2.17 -37.16
C ASN A 613 -11.46 -1.83 -38.63
N ARG A 614 -10.96 -0.64 -38.94
CA ARG A 614 -10.69 -0.21 -40.32
C ARG A 614 -9.49 -0.92 -40.96
N HIS A 615 -8.56 -1.41 -40.13
CA HIS A 615 -7.23 -1.85 -40.58
C HIS A 615 -7.01 -3.36 -40.42
N GLY A 616 -8.02 -4.13 -40.06
CA GLY A 616 -7.88 -5.56 -39.81
C GLY A 616 -9.20 -6.19 -39.36
N GLU A 617 -9.11 -7.35 -38.73
CA GLU A 617 -10.29 -8.10 -38.28
C GLU A 617 -11.10 -7.34 -37.24
N GLU A 618 -12.42 -7.48 -37.33
CA GLU A 618 -13.39 -6.85 -36.42
C GLU A 618 -13.59 -7.69 -35.16
N VAL A 619 -12.50 -7.86 -34.41
CA VAL A 619 -12.46 -8.62 -33.15
C VAL A 619 -12.15 -7.69 -31.98
N SER A 620 -12.59 -8.07 -30.76
CA SER A 620 -12.23 -7.32 -29.55
C SER A 620 -10.87 -7.70 -28.98
N ALA A 621 -10.46 -8.96 -29.14
CA ALA A 621 -9.21 -9.46 -28.61
C ALA A 621 -8.00 -8.79 -29.26
N ARG A 622 -6.89 -8.71 -28.50
CA ARG A 622 -5.59 -8.16 -28.95
C ARG A 622 -5.66 -6.71 -29.47
N ARG A 623 -6.67 -5.95 -29.04
CA ARG A 623 -6.87 -4.53 -29.40
C ARG A 623 -7.18 -3.73 -28.15
N GLY A 624 -7.16 -2.40 -28.28
CA GLY A 624 -7.36 -1.51 -27.14
C GLY A 624 -7.71 -0.08 -27.54
N ASN A 625 -8.13 0.73 -26.56
CA ASN A 625 -8.34 2.16 -26.76
C ASN A 625 -7.03 2.93 -26.53
N ILE A 626 -6.54 3.61 -27.56
CA ILE A 626 -5.26 4.34 -27.57
C ILE A 626 -5.33 5.57 -26.67
N ALA A 627 -6.37 6.38 -26.87
CA ALA A 627 -6.60 7.61 -26.14
C ALA A 627 -8.08 7.98 -26.17
N PHE A 628 -8.51 8.80 -25.22
CA PHE A 628 -9.83 9.40 -25.27
C PHE A 628 -9.80 10.84 -24.77
N VAL A 629 -10.76 11.63 -25.21
CA VAL A 629 -11.02 13.01 -24.75
C VAL A 629 -12.50 13.14 -24.46
N THR A 630 -12.91 13.97 -23.50
CA THR A 630 -14.33 14.13 -23.14
C THR A 630 -14.78 15.56 -23.32
N ILE A 631 -15.87 15.75 -24.06
CA ILE A 631 -16.54 17.02 -24.27
C ILE A 631 -17.44 17.33 -23.07
N ASN A 632 -17.28 18.52 -22.51
CA ASN A 632 -18.22 19.10 -21.55
C ASN A 632 -19.39 19.73 -22.34
N LEU A 633 -20.44 18.94 -22.64
CA LEU A 633 -21.59 19.43 -23.41
C LEU A 633 -22.32 20.59 -22.71
N PRO A 634 -22.52 20.57 -21.37
CA PRO A 634 -23.11 21.72 -20.67
C PRO A 634 -22.37 23.02 -20.91
N ARG A 635 -21.02 23.02 -20.90
CA ARG A 635 -20.23 24.22 -21.21
C ARG A 635 -20.55 24.77 -22.60
N VAL A 636 -20.66 23.91 -23.60
CA VAL A 636 -20.99 24.32 -24.98
C VAL A 636 -22.39 24.93 -25.04
N ALA A 637 -23.36 24.36 -24.31
CA ALA A 637 -24.72 24.91 -24.19
C ALA A 637 -24.73 26.30 -23.55
N LEU A 638 -24.04 26.45 -22.42
CA LEU A 638 -23.96 27.70 -21.66
C LEU A 638 -23.28 28.82 -22.47
N GLU A 639 -22.22 28.51 -23.20
CA GLU A 639 -21.55 29.48 -24.09
C GLU A 639 -22.44 29.92 -25.26
N SER A 640 -23.44 29.10 -25.61
CA SER A 640 -24.36 29.35 -26.72
C SER A 640 -25.62 30.12 -26.28
N ARG A 641 -25.78 30.41 -24.98
CA ARG A 641 -26.86 31.25 -24.41
C ARG A 641 -28.27 30.85 -24.89
N GLY A 642 -28.54 29.55 -24.99
CA GLY A 642 -29.84 29.01 -25.42
C GLY A 642 -30.09 29.02 -26.94
N ASN A 643 -29.14 29.48 -27.77
CA ASN A 643 -29.28 29.46 -29.22
C ASN A 643 -28.78 28.11 -29.81
N GLY A 644 -29.70 27.34 -30.39
CA GLY A 644 -29.42 26.00 -30.94
C GLY A 644 -28.40 26.00 -32.08
N ASP A 645 -28.49 26.94 -33.03
CA ASP A 645 -27.55 27.02 -34.16
C ASP A 645 -26.13 27.32 -33.70
N THR A 646 -26.00 28.27 -32.77
CA THR A 646 -24.73 28.62 -32.12
C THR A 646 -24.15 27.44 -31.35
N PHE A 647 -25.00 26.63 -30.71
CA PHE A 647 -24.59 25.41 -30.03
C PHE A 647 -23.96 24.40 -30.99
N PHE A 648 -24.58 24.09 -32.12
CA PHE A 648 -24.01 23.14 -33.08
C PHE A 648 -22.71 23.66 -33.71
N LEU A 649 -22.62 24.97 -34.00
CA LEU A 649 -21.39 25.59 -34.48
C LEU A 649 -20.24 25.49 -33.45
N ASN A 650 -20.53 25.76 -32.17
CA ASN A 650 -19.55 25.64 -31.10
C ASN A 650 -19.17 24.18 -30.83
N LEU A 651 -20.14 23.26 -30.89
CA LEU A 651 -19.91 21.83 -30.77
C LEU A 651 -18.95 21.34 -31.86
N ASP A 652 -19.13 21.76 -33.12
CA ASP A 652 -18.22 21.42 -34.21
C ASP A 652 -16.79 21.93 -33.98
N ARG A 653 -16.64 23.16 -33.47
CA ARG A 653 -15.32 23.71 -33.12
C ARG A 653 -14.62 22.85 -32.07
N VAL A 654 -15.36 22.48 -31.02
CA VAL A 654 -14.82 21.67 -29.92
C VAL A 654 -14.52 20.23 -30.36
N LEU A 655 -15.39 19.62 -31.18
CA LEU A 655 -15.16 18.29 -31.76
C LEU A 655 -13.92 18.25 -32.65
N ARG A 656 -13.69 19.28 -33.47
CA ARG A 656 -12.48 19.40 -34.30
C ARG A 656 -11.23 19.52 -33.42
N LEU A 657 -11.29 20.30 -32.35
CA LEU A 657 -10.18 20.41 -31.40
C LEU A 657 -9.88 19.07 -30.72
N ALA A 658 -10.92 18.36 -30.28
CA ALA A 658 -10.81 17.02 -29.69
C ALA A 658 -10.16 16.02 -30.66
N ALA A 659 -10.59 16.00 -31.92
CA ALA A 659 -10.00 15.14 -32.95
C ALA A 659 -8.51 15.44 -33.17
N ARG A 660 -8.14 16.72 -33.30
CA ARG A 660 -6.74 17.15 -33.43
C ARG A 660 -5.89 16.76 -32.23
N GLN A 661 -6.44 16.85 -31.01
CA GLN A 661 -5.73 16.43 -29.80
C GLN A 661 -5.49 14.91 -29.79
N LEU A 662 -6.50 14.12 -30.17
CA LEU A 662 -6.37 12.67 -30.27
C LEU A 662 -5.35 12.26 -31.34
N LEU A 663 -5.38 12.91 -32.50
CA LEU A 663 -4.41 12.68 -33.57
C LEU A 663 -2.98 13.01 -33.10
N HIS A 664 -2.80 14.12 -32.39
CA HIS A 664 -1.48 14.47 -31.83
C HIS A 664 -0.98 13.39 -30.85
N ARG A 665 -1.85 12.88 -29.96
CA ARG A 665 -1.50 11.79 -29.04
C ARG A 665 -1.15 10.50 -29.79
N TYR A 666 -1.93 10.17 -30.82
CA TYR A 666 -1.66 9.03 -31.69
C TYR A 666 -0.28 9.16 -32.35
N GLU A 667 0.03 10.30 -32.95
CA GLU A 667 1.32 10.54 -33.61
C GLU A 667 2.50 10.44 -32.63
N VAL A 668 2.35 10.95 -31.40
CA VAL A 668 3.38 10.79 -30.36
C VAL A 668 3.57 9.33 -29.97
N LEU A 669 2.49 8.59 -29.72
CA LEU A 669 2.56 7.18 -29.31
C LEU A 669 3.07 6.27 -30.44
N SER A 670 2.73 6.59 -31.69
CA SER A 670 3.15 5.81 -32.85
C SER A 670 4.67 5.76 -33.04
N ARG A 671 5.40 6.73 -32.49
CA ARG A 671 6.88 6.79 -32.56
C ARG A 671 7.58 5.80 -31.65
N LEU A 672 6.86 5.19 -30.70
CA LEU A 672 7.43 4.14 -29.86
C LEU A 672 7.85 2.95 -30.71
N GLN A 673 8.91 2.26 -30.30
CA GLN A 673 9.40 1.04 -30.92
C GLN A 673 8.87 -0.18 -30.15
N LYS A 674 8.85 -1.37 -30.79
CA LYS A 674 8.39 -2.61 -30.13
C LYS A 674 9.06 -2.83 -28.77
N LYS A 675 10.37 -2.60 -28.68
CA LYS A 675 11.15 -2.75 -27.44
C LYS A 675 10.72 -1.81 -26.30
N ASP A 676 10.03 -0.71 -26.59
CA ASP A 676 9.54 0.23 -25.58
C ASP A 676 8.30 -0.34 -24.85
N LEU A 677 7.61 -1.31 -25.46
CA LEU A 677 6.43 -1.99 -24.91
C LEU A 677 6.65 -3.52 -24.91
N PRO A 678 7.65 -4.03 -24.16
CA PRO A 678 8.10 -5.42 -24.27
C PRO A 678 7.01 -6.43 -23.92
N PHE A 679 6.14 -6.13 -22.95
CA PHE A 679 5.03 -7.03 -22.62
C PHE A 679 3.90 -7.00 -23.67
N LEU A 680 3.38 -5.82 -24.00
CA LEU A 680 2.22 -5.72 -24.89
C LEU A 680 2.55 -6.06 -26.35
N MET A 681 3.68 -5.54 -26.85
CA MET A 681 4.09 -5.70 -28.25
C MET A 681 5.13 -6.81 -28.41
N GLY A 682 6.05 -6.96 -27.44
CA GLY A 682 7.08 -8.00 -27.46
C GLY A 682 6.53 -9.41 -27.33
N GLU A 683 5.61 -9.64 -26.39
CA GLU A 683 4.92 -10.93 -26.20
C GLU A 683 3.70 -11.12 -27.12
N HIS A 684 3.61 -10.34 -28.19
CA HIS A 684 2.62 -10.51 -29.26
C HIS A 684 1.15 -10.38 -28.82
N LEU A 685 0.89 -9.69 -27.71
CA LEU A 685 -0.45 -9.55 -27.13
C LEU A 685 -1.34 -8.55 -27.89
N TYR A 686 -0.75 -7.72 -28.76
CA TYR A 686 -1.47 -6.78 -29.62
C TYR A 686 -1.49 -7.25 -31.08
N MET A 687 -2.61 -7.07 -31.79
CA MET A 687 -2.81 -7.48 -33.17
C MET A 687 -1.72 -6.90 -34.09
N GLY A 688 -1.04 -7.75 -34.88
CA GLY A 688 0.00 -7.32 -35.82
C GLY A 688 1.39 -7.14 -35.21
N SER A 689 1.53 -7.18 -33.88
CA SER A 689 2.83 -6.99 -33.21
C SER A 689 3.82 -8.14 -33.43
N GLU A 690 3.36 -9.31 -33.86
CA GLU A 690 4.20 -10.42 -34.32
C GLU A 690 5.03 -10.10 -35.57
N LYS A 691 4.61 -9.10 -36.36
CA LYS A 691 5.28 -8.69 -37.60
C LYS A 691 6.38 -7.65 -37.38
N LEU A 692 6.52 -7.12 -36.17
CA LEU A 692 7.49 -6.07 -35.84
C LEU A 692 8.80 -6.67 -35.33
N GLY A 693 9.93 -6.15 -35.83
CA GLY A 693 11.25 -6.28 -35.21
C GLY A 693 11.38 -5.40 -33.94
N PRO A 694 12.40 -5.63 -33.09
CA PRO A 694 12.57 -4.90 -31.83
C PRO A 694 12.67 -3.37 -31.98
N GLU A 695 13.29 -2.91 -33.07
CA GLU A 695 13.53 -1.50 -33.38
C GLU A 695 12.45 -0.89 -34.29
N ASP A 696 11.47 -1.68 -34.73
CA ASP A 696 10.43 -1.15 -35.59
C ASP A 696 9.47 -0.27 -34.79
N SER A 697 9.07 0.85 -35.40
CA SER A 697 8.00 1.69 -34.88
C SER A 697 6.70 0.92 -34.81
N ILE A 698 5.94 1.11 -33.74
CA ILE A 698 4.62 0.48 -33.57
C ILE A 698 3.52 1.14 -34.40
N ARG A 699 3.84 2.14 -35.23
CA ARG A 699 2.86 2.96 -35.96
C ARG A 699 1.86 2.15 -36.76
N GLU A 700 2.31 1.11 -37.47
CA GLU A 700 1.41 0.29 -38.30
C GLU A 700 0.52 -0.63 -37.46
N VAL A 701 0.98 -1.02 -36.27
CA VAL A 701 0.27 -1.91 -35.35
C VAL A 701 -0.75 -1.14 -34.51
N ILE A 702 -0.37 0.03 -33.98
CA ILE A 702 -1.23 0.79 -33.06
C ILE A 702 -2.50 1.33 -33.75
N LYS A 703 -2.55 1.39 -35.10
CA LYS A 703 -3.74 1.74 -35.89
C LYS A 703 -4.96 0.88 -35.60
N HIS A 704 -4.77 -0.37 -35.18
CA HIS A 704 -5.90 -1.25 -34.82
C HIS A 704 -6.65 -0.76 -33.57
N GLY A 705 -6.06 0.11 -32.76
CA GLY A 705 -6.71 0.65 -31.57
C GLY A 705 -7.64 1.83 -31.85
N THR A 706 -8.49 2.16 -30.87
CA THR A 706 -9.50 3.22 -31.01
C THR A 706 -9.07 4.56 -30.45
N LEU A 707 -9.55 5.65 -31.06
CA LEU A 707 -9.42 7.03 -30.59
C LEU A 707 -10.82 7.56 -30.24
N ALA A 708 -11.12 7.64 -28.95
CA ALA A 708 -12.49 7.91 -28.50
C ALA A 708 -12.75 9.39 -28.20
N ILE A 709 -13.78 9.96 -28.83
CA ILE A 709 -14.37 11.24 -28.43
C ILE A 709 -15.58 10.91 -27.56
N GLY A 710 -15.48 11.26 -26.28
CA GLY A 710 -16.55 11.05 -25.32
C GLY A 710 -17.26 12.33 -24.91
N PHE A 711 -18.33 12.18 -24.14
CA PHE A 711 -19.13 13.30 -23.65
C PHE A 711 -19.76 13.01 -22.29
N ILE A 712 -20.15 14.08 -21.61
CA ILE A 712 -20.88 14.07 -20.33
C ILE A 712 -21.90 15.20 -20.32
N GLY A 713 -22.98 15.01 -19.56
CA GLY A 713 -23.90 16.06 -19.17
C GLY A 713 -24.98 16.37 -20.21
N LEU A 714 -25.49 15.37 -20.92
CA LEU A 714 -26.57 15.59 -21.91
C LEU A 714 -27.83 16.16 -21.24
N CYS A 715 -28.18 15.66 -20.04
CA CYS A 715 -29.29 16.17 -19.24
C CYS A 715 -29.19 17.68 -19.02
N GLU A 716 -28.03 18.15 -18.54
CA GLU A 716 -27.81 19.56 -18.23
C GLU A 716 -27.66 20.42 -19.48
N THR A 717 -27.17 19.83 -20.57
CA THR A 717 -27.15 20.46 -21.89
C THR A 717 -28.56 20.77 -22.38
N LEU A 718 -29.47 19.79 -22.26
CA LEU A 718 -30.87 19.96 -22.66
C LEU A 718 -31.60 20.97 -21.77
N ASN A 719 -31.39 20.90 -20.44
CA ASN A 719 -31.91 21.92 -19.53
C ASN A 719 -31.42 23.33 -19.88
N ALA A 720 -30.14 23.48 -20.24
CA ALA A 720 -29.59 24.78 -20.62
C ALA A 720 -30.13 25.32 -21.97
N LEU A 721 -30.53 24.44 -22.89
CA LEU A 721 -31.02 24.83 -24.22
C LEU A 721 -32.54 25.05 -24.26
N ILE A 722 -33.32 24.16 -23.63
CA ILE A 722 -34.78 24.14 -23.76
C ILE A 722 -35.51 24.02 -22.42
N GLY A 723 -34.79 24.04 -21.30
CA GLY A 723 -35.37 24.02 -19.95
C GLY A 723 -35.88 22.66 -19.47
N LYS A 724 -35.74 21.61 -20.30
CA LYS A 724 -36.19 20.24 -19.99
C LYS A 724 -35.15 19.20 -20.40
N HIS A 725 -35.18 18.01 -19.80
CA HIS A 725 -34.30 16.88 -20.13
C HIS A 725 -35.02 15.72 -20.84
N HIS A 726 -34.24 14.82 -21.45
CA HIS A 726 -34.73 13.71 -22.29
C HIS A 726 -35.50 12.59 -21.56
N GLY A 727 -35.70 12.73 -20.25
CA GLY A 727 -36.50 11.81 -19.44
C GLY A 727 -37.94 12.30 -19.24
N GLU A 728 -38.17 13.62 -19.35
CA GLU A 728 -39.48 14.23 -19.06
C GLU A 728 -40.24 14.69 -20.30
N ASP A 729 -39.55 14.88 -21.43
CA ASP A 729 -40.13 15.46 -22.63
C ASP A 729 -39.60 14.80 -23.91
N GLU A 730 -40.50 14.58 -24.87
CA GLU A 730 -40.16 13.90 -26.12
C GLU A 730 -39.37 14.81 -27.07
N GLU A 731 -39.65 16.11 -27.10
CA GLU A 731 -38.85 17.08 -27.86
C GLU A 731 -37.41 17.12 -27.34
N ALA A 732 -37.24 17.07 -26.01
CA ALA A 732 -35.93 16.98 -25.38
C ALA A 732 -35.19 15.67 -25.72
N LEU A 733 -35.90 14.54 -25.80
CA LEU A 733 -35.31 13.27 -26.26
C LEU A 733 -34.84 13.37 -27.71
N GLN A 734 -35.69 13.88 -28.61
CA GLN A 734 -35.32 14.03 -30.02
C GLN A 734 -34.16 14.99 -30.21
N LEU A 735 -34.13 16.12 -29.48
CA LEU A 735 -32.98 17.03 -29.47
C LEU A 735 -31.71 16.32 -28.96
N GLY A 736 -31.81 15.56 -27.86
CA GLY A 736 -30.69 14.80 -27.32
C GLY A 736 -30.13 13.80 -28.33
N LEU A 737 -31.00 13.06 -29.03
CA LEU A 737 -30.60 12.14 -30.09
C LEU A 737 -29.89 12.86 -31.23
N ARG A 738 -30.42 14.00 -31.70
CA ARG A 738 -29.77 14.82 -32.73
C ARG A 738 -28.37 15.30 -32.32
N ILE A 739 -28.19 15.69 -31.05
CA ILE A 739 -26.88 16.12 -30.55
C ILE A 739 -25.87 14.95 -30.61
N ILE A 740 -26.24 13.78 -30.10
CA ILE A 740 -25.33 12.62 -30.08
C ILE A 740 -25.11 12.05 -31.49
N GLU A 741 -26.12 12.07 -32.35
CA GLU A 741 -26.01 11.72 -33.77
C GLU A 741 -25.06 12.67 -34.50
N HIS A 742 -25.12 13.98 -34.22
CA HIS A 742 -24.16 14.93 -34.77
C HIS A 742 -22.72 14.62 -34.33
N ILE A 743 -22.50 14.31 -33.05
CA ILE A 743 -21.18 13.87 -32.54
C ILE A 743 -20.73 12.59 -33.28
N ARG A 744 -21.62 11.62 -33.44
CA ARG A 744 -21.34 10.36 -34.15
C ARG A 744 -20.94 10.62 -35.60
N ARG A 745 -21.74 11.38 -36.34
CA ARG A 745 -21.49 11.75 -37.74
C ARG A 745 -20.13 12.45 -37.91
N ARG A 746 -19.82 13.44 -37.07
CA ARG A 746 -18.52 14.13 -37.11
C ARG A 746 -17.36 13.20 -36.77
N THR A 747 -17.56 12.27 -35.85
CA THR A 747 -16.54 11.28 -35.46
C THR A 747 -16.28 10.26 -36.57
N ASP A 748 -17.31 9.80 -37.25
CA ASP A 748 -17.19 8.94 -38.43
C ASP A 748 -16.46 9.67 -39.58
N GLN A 749 -16.75 10.95 -39.80
CA GLN A 749 -16.01 11.79 -40.74
C GLN A 749 -14.53 11.91 -40.39
N TYR A 750 -14.17 12.04 -39.11
CA TYR A 750 -12.76 12.01 -38.70
C TYR A 750 -12.12 10.63 -38.89
N ALA A 751 -12.89 9.55 -38.74
CA ALA A 751 -12.41 8.20 -39.02
C ALA A 751 -12.07 8.01 -40.50
N GLU A 752 -12.89 8.59 -41.40
CA GLU A 752 -12.64 8.63 -42.84
C GLU A 752 -11.48 9.56 -43.20
N GLU A 753 -11.49 10.81 -42.70
CA GLU A 753 -10.50 11.85 -43.00
C GLU A 753 -9.08 11.43 -42.60
N TYR A 754 -8.92 10.86 -41.40
CA TYR A 754 -7.61 10.47 -40.87
C TYR A 754 -7.29 9.00 -41.08
N ASP A 755 -8.21 8.23 -41.66
CA ASP A 755 -8.13 6.78 -41.81
C ASP A 755 -7.70 6.06 -40.51
N LEU A 756 -8.39 6.36 -39.41
CA LEU A 756 -8.13 5.81 -38.07
C LEU A 756 -9.45 5.44 -37.39
N ASN A 757 -9.41 4.58 -36.37
CA ASN A 757 -10.61 4.13 -35.66
C ASN A 757 -11.12 5.20 -34.66
N PHE A 758 -11.59 6.35 -35.17
CA PHE A 758 -12.29 7.36 -34.37
C PHE A 758 -13.70 6.88 -34.01
N VAL A 759 -14.07 7.03 -32.74
CA VAL A 759 -15.28 6.42 -32.18
C VAL A 759 -15.89 7.25 -31.05
N VAL A 760 -17.18 7.05 -30.76
CA VAL A 760 -17.92 7.80 -29.73
C VAL A 760 -18.03 6.99 -28.44
N LEU A 761 -17.67 7.60 -27.30
CA LEU A 761 -17.70 6.99 -25.97
C LEU A 761 -18.64 7.73 -25.01
N ALA A 762 -19.60 7.03 -24.43
CA ALA A 762 -20.32 7.55 -23.26
C ALA A 762 -19.42 7.49 -22.02
N THR A 763 -18.69 8.57 -21.72
CA THR A 763 -17.66 8.65 -20.67
C THR A 763 -18.17 8.33 -19.25
N PRO A 764 -17.57 7.37 -18.50
CA PRO A 764 -17.87 7.08 -17.08
C PRO A 764 -17.77 8.28 -16.12
N ALA A 765 -16.86 9.19 -16.43
CA ALA A 765 -16.71 10.51 -15.83
C ALA A 765 -16.56 10.57 -14.29
N GLU A 766 -15.91 9.58 -13.67
CA GLU A 766 -15.75 9.51 -12.22
C GLU A 766 -15.10 10.77 -11.61
N GLY A 767 -13.95 11.19 -12.15
CA GLY A 767 -13.26 12.42 -11.73
C GLY A 767 -13.71 13.69 -12.45
N LEU A 768 -14.44 13.58 -13.57
CA LEU A 768 -14.83 14.74 -14.40
C LEU A 768 -16.16 15.35 -13.98
N ALA A 769 -17.12 14.53 -13.50
CA ALA A 769 -18.49 14.97 -13.23
C ALA A 769 -18.55 16.16 -12.26
N GLY A 770 -17.78 16.13 -11.16
CA GLY A 770 -17.72 17.26 -10.22
C GLY A 770 -16.79 18.40 -10.68
N ARG A 771 -15.71 18.07 -11.38
CA ARG A 771 -14.72 19.06 -11.84
C ARG A 771 -15.34 20.02 -12.87
N PHE A 772 -16.08 19.49 -13.84
CA PHE A 772 -16.72 20.33 -14.86
C PHE A 772 -17.79 21.23 -14.27
N VAL A 773 -18.63 20.74 -13.36
CA VAL A 773 -19.61 21.59 -12.70
C VAL A 773 -18.94 22.71 -11.90
N ALA A 774 -17.87 22.43 -11.16
CA ALA A 774 -17.16 23.46 -10.40
C ALA A 774 -16.63 24.58 -11.32
N MET A 775 -16.01 24.23 -12.44
CA MET A 775 -15.50 25.20 -13.43
C MET A 775 -16.63 25.99 -14.11
N ASP A 776 -17.75 25.34 -14.38
CA ASP A 776 -18.91 25.97 -15.02
C ASP A 776 -19.65 26.89 -14.04
N ARG A 777 -19.78 26.49 -12.79
CA ARG A 777 -20.34 27.28 -11.69
C ARG A 777 -19.51 28.52 -11.39
N GLU A 778 -18.18 28.41 -11.41
CA GLU A 778 -17.29 29.56 -11.22
C GLU A 778 -17.48 30.62 -12.31
N ARG A 779 -17.67 30.19 -13.57
CA ARG A 779 -17.76 31.11 -14.72
C ARG A 779 -19.18 31.62 -15.00
N PHE A 780 -20.22 30.85 -14.71
CA PHE A 780 -21.61 31.19 -15.05
C PHE A 780 -22.54 31.31 -13.83
N GLY A 781 -22.05 31.08 -12.63
CA GLY A 781 -22.85 31.09 -11.41
C GLY A 781 -23.71 29.84 -11.23
N LEU A 782 -24.71 29.95 -10.35
CA LEU A 782 -25.68 28.90 -10.07
C LEU A 782 -26.86 29.00 -11.04
N LEU A 783 -26.99 28.00 -11.90
CA LEU A 783 -28.05 27.89 -12.91
C LEU A 783 -28.94 26.69 -12.58
N PRO A 784 -30.27 26.89 -12.42
CA PRO A 784 -31.20 25.84 -12.08
C PRO A 784 -31.14 24.65 -13.05
N GLY A 785 -31.08 23.43 -12.51
CA GLY A 785 -31.03 22.18 -13.28
C GLY A 785 -29.71 21.91 -14.01
N VAL A 786 -28.73 22.81 -13.89
CA VAL A 786 -27.43 22.75 -14.59
C VAL A 786 -26.27 22.76 -13.58
N THR A 787 -25.93 23.91 -12.99
CA THR A 787 -24.77 24.09 -12.09
C THR A 787 -25.13 24.21 -10.61
N ASP A 788 -26.42 24.15 -10.28
CA ASP A 788 -27.00 24.15 -8.93
C ASP A 788 -26.81 22.84 -8.15
N LYS A 789 -26.30 21.80 -8.81
CA LYS A 789 -25.95 20.49 -8.26
C LYS A 789 -24.45 20.22 -8.28
N ASP A 790 -23.97 19.20 -7.56
CA ASP A 790 -22.53 18.96 -7.37
C ASP A 790 -21.85 18.12 -8.48
N TYR A 791 -22.62 17.65 -9.46
CA TYR A 791 -22.13 16.75 -10.51
C TYR A 791 -22.99 16.86 -11.78
N TYR A 792 -22.36 16.65 -12.94
CA TYR A 792 -23.10 16.41 -14.19
C TYR A 792 -23.49 14.96 -14.35
N THR A 793 -24.67 14.74 -14.95
CA THR A 793 -25.19 13.42 -15.25
C THR A 793 -24.28 12.68 -16.25
N ASN A 794 -24.03 11.40 -16.00
CA ASN A 794 -23.12 10.62 -16.85
C ASN A 794 -23.69 10.52 -18.28
N SER A 795 -22.94 11.04 -19.26
CA SER A 795 -23.22 10.90 -20.70
C SER A 795 -24.69 11.16 -21.08
N PHE A 796 -25.41 10.14 -21.56
CA PHE A 796 -26.82 10.21 -21.99
C PHE A 796 -27.80 9.70 -20.91
N HIS A 797 -27.33 9.40 -19.70
CA HIS A 797 -28.22 8.83 -18.67
C HIS A 797 -29.33 9.81 -18.31
N ILE A 798 -30.51 9.26 -18.03
CA ILE A 798 -31.57 10.02 -17.36
C ILE A 798 -31.07 10.36 -15.94
N PRO A 799 -31.27 11.61 -15.47
CA PRO A 799 -30.77 12.04 -14.18
C PRO A 799 -31.30 11.17 -13.03
N VAL A 800 -30.40 10.84 -12.10
CA VAL A 800 -30.63 9.80 -11.08
C VAL A 800 -31.73 10.13 -10.07
N ASN A 801 -32.11 11.40 -9.96
CA ASN A 801 -33.18 11.89 -9.08
C ASN A 801 -34.56 11.96 -9.77
N TYR A 802 -34.61 11.76 -11.09
CA TYR A 802 -35.85 11.83 -11.85
C TYR A 802 -36.69 10.56 -11.67
N ALA A 803 -37.98 10.74 -11.41
CA ALA A 803 -38.91 9.64 -11.22
C ALA A 803 -39.36 9.09 -12.57
N ILE A 804 -38.90 7.89 -12.92
CA ILE A 804 -39.24 7.21 -14.17
C ILE A 804 -39.38 5.71 -13.95
N THR A 805 -40.18 5.03 -14.77
CA THR A 805 -40.27 3.56 -14.74
C THR A 805 -38.99 2.93 -15.28
N MET A 806 -38.67 1.71 -14.84
CA MET A 806 -37.54 0.96 -15.41
C MET A 806 -37.69 0.76 -16.92
N HIS A 807 -38.92 0.47 -17.36
CA HIS A 807 -39.24 0.20 -18.76
C HIS A 807 -38.99 1.42 -19.65
N ASP A 808 -39.49 2.59 -19.24
CA ASP A 808 -39.33 3.83 -20.01
C ASP A 808 -37.88 4.30 -19.99
N LYS A 809 -37.17 4.16 -18.87
CA LYS A 809 -35.75 4.50 -18.79
C LYS A 809 -34.92 3.65 -19.75
N ILE A 810 -35.15 2.33 -19.76
CA ILE A 810 -34.47 1.40 -20.67
C ILE A 810 -34.78 1.77 -22.13
N ALA A 811 -36.06 2.01 -22.46
CA ALA A 811 -36.48 2.34 -23.83
C ALA A 811 -35.92 3.68 -24.34
N ARG A 812 -35.86 4.70 -23.47
CA ARG A 812 -35.29 6.01 -23.80
C ARG A 812 -33.77 5.96 -23.92
N GLU A 813 -33.08 5.31 -22.97
CA GLU A 813 -31.61 5.24 -23.01
C GLU A 813 -31.08 4.29 -24.09
N GLY A 814 -31.79 3.20 -24.39
CA GLY A 814 -31.40 2.22 -25.42
C GLY A 814 -31.19 2.85 -26.79
N GLN A 815 -31.98 3.86 -27.15
CA GLN A 815 -31.86 4.61 -28.41
C GLN A 815 -30.49 5.29 -28.61
N PHE A 816 -29.77 5.61 -27.52
CA PHE A 816 -28.45 6.22 -27.58
C PHE A 816 -27.31 5.21 -27.76
N HIS A 817 -27.52 3.93 -27.45
CA HIS A 817 -26.46 2.92 -27.45
C HIS A 817 -25.84 2.74 -28.84
N ARG A 818 -26.68 2.69 -29.89
CA ARG A 818 -26.24 2.61 -31.30
C ARG A 818 -25.38 3.80 -31.74
N LEU A 819 -25.57 4.97 -31.12
CA LEU A 819 -24.82 6.19 -31.44
C LEU A 819 -23.45 6.21 -30.74
N CYS A 820 -23.29 5.48 -29.63
CA CYS A 820 -22.08 5.43 -28.80
C CYS A 820 -21.28 4.15 -29.07
N ASN A 821 -20.67 4.04 -30.25
CA ASN A 821 -20.06 2.80 -30.77
C ASN A 821 -18.78 2.32 -30.04
N ALA A 822 -18.15 3.13 -29.18
CA ALA A 822 -16.99 2.72 -28.37
C ALA A 822 -17.25 2.56 -26.88
N GLY A 823 -18.49 2.69 -26.45
CA GLY A 823 -18.86 2.36 -25.09
C GLY A 823 -20.12 3.07 -24.63
N HIS A 824 -20.98 2.31 -24.00
CA HIS A 824 -22.29 2.70 -23.50
C HIS A 824 -22.66 1.71 -22.39
N ILE A 825 -23.52 2.13 -21.48
CA ILE A 825 -24.17 1.22 -20.53
C ILE A 825 -25.44 1.89 -20.03
N SER A 826 -26.49 1.12 -19.78
CA SER A 826 -27.67 1.58 -19.05
C SER A 826 -27.83 0.82 -17.75
N TYR A 827 -28.31 1.52 -16.73
CA TYR A 827 -28.59 0.95 -15.42
C TYR A 827 -30.05 1.13 -15.04
N VAL A 828 -30.60 0.11 -14.39
CA VAL A 828 -31.81 0.24 -13.58
C VAL A 828 -31.46 0.09 -12.11
N GLU A 829 -32.25 0.71 -11.26
CA GLU A 829 -32.03 0.79 -9.82
C GLU A 829 -33.21 0.14 -9.11
N LEU A 830 -32.94 -0.86 -8.28
CA LEU A 830 -33.91 -1.54 -7.44
C LEU A 830 -33.69 -1.14 -5.97
N GLU A 831 -34.76 -1.17 -5.18
CA GLU A 831 -34.70 -0.85 -3.75
C GLU A 831 -33.90 -1.87 -2.93
N ALA A 832 -33.94 -3.13 -3.37
CA ALA A 832 -33.31 -4.25 -2.66
C ALA A 832 -32.86 -5.35 -3.65
N PRO A 833 -31.96 -6.24 -3.21
CA PRO A 833 -31.56 -7.41 -4.00
C PRO A 833 -32.77 -8.29 -4.42
N PRO A 834 -32.97 -8.59 -5.71
CA PRO A 834 -34.10 -9.40 -6.19
C PRO A 834 -33.88 -10.92 -6.02
N LEU A 835 -33.39 -11.35 -4.85
CA LEU A 835 -32.97 -12.73 -4.57
C LEU A 835 -34.08 -13.78 -4.76
N HIS A 836 -35.33 -13.39 -4.54
CA HIS A 836 -36.51 -14.28 -4.60
C HIS A 836 -37.38 -14.04 -5.83
N ASN A 837 -36.92 -13.20 -6.78
CA ASN A 837 -37.69 -12.86 -7.97
C ASN A 837 -36.78 -12.80 -9.20
N LEU A 838 -36.21 -13.95 -9.56
CA LEU A 838 -35.36 -14.09 -10.75
C LEU A 838 -36.14 -13.85 -12.05
N GLU A 839 -37.46 -14.06 -12.04
CA GLU A 839 -38.33 -13.75 -13.18
C GLU A 839 -38.36 -12.25 -13.48
N ALA A 840 -38.39 -11.39 -12.45
CA ALA A 840 -38.26 -9.95 -12.65
C ALA A 840 -36.90 -9.57 -13.24
N VAL A 841 -35.81 -10.22 -12.80
CA VAL A 841 -34.46 -10.00 -13.36
C VAL A 841 -34.41 -10.41 -14.83
N ASP A 842 -34.96 -11.58 -15.18
CA ASP A 842 -35.11 -12.07 -16.55
C ASP A 842 -35.89 -11.07 -17.42
N ARG A 843 -37.05 -10.61 -16.93
CA ARG A 843 -37.89 -9.62 -17.63
C ARG A 843 -37.18 -8.30 -17.87
N ILE A 844 -36.38 -7.81 -16.91
CA ILE A 844 -35.56 -6.60 -17.08
C ILE A 844 -34.51 -6.83 -18.17
N VAL A 845 -33.80 -7.96 -18.14
CA VAL A 845 -32.77 -8.29 -19.14
C VAL A 845 -33.39 -8.47 -20.53
N ARG A 846 -34.58 -9.07 -20.64
CA ARG A 846 -35.35 -9.17 -21.88
C ARG A 846 -35.79 -7.81 -22.40
N HIS A 847 -36.32 -6.96 -21.53
CA HIS A 847 -36.71 -5.61 -21.92
C HIS A 847 -35.51 -4.75 -22.39
N MET A 848 -34.34 -4.93 -21.78
CA MET A 848 -33.09 -4.33 -22.28
C MET A 848 -32.78 -4.80 -23.71
N ALA A 849 -32.86 -6.10 -23.98
CA ALA A 849 -32.63 -6.66 -25.31
C ALA A 849 -33.64 -6.13 -26.34
N GLU A 850 -34.93 -6.09 -26.00
CA GLU A 850 -36.01 -5.57 -26.85
C GLU A 850 -35.87 -4.08 -27.14
N SER A 851 -35.29 -3.32 -26.20
CA SER A 851 -35.05 -1.88 -26.31
C SER A 851 -33.71 -1.52 -26.97
N ASP A 852 -33.07 -2.47 -27.67
CA ASP A 852 -31.81 -2.28 -28.39
C ASP A 852 -30.61 -1.86 -27.51
N VAL A 853 -30.64 -2.19 -26.22
CA VAL A 853 -29.52 -1.96 -25.29
C VAL A 853 -28.38 -2.92 -25.61
N GLY A 854 -27.19 -2.40 -25.94
CA GLY A 854 -25.99 -3.24 -26.15
C GLY A 854 -25.26 -3.71 -24.88
N TYR A 855 -25.38 -2.97 -23.77
CA TYR A 855 -24.75 -3.31 -22.48
C TYR A 855 -25.55 -2.73 -21.32
N GLY A 856 -25.99 -3.58 -20.39
CA GLY A 856 -26.91 -3.22 -19.32
C GLY A 856 -26.50 -3.78 -17.96
N GLY A 857 -26.94 -3.13 -16.90
CA GLY A 857 -26.73 -3.59 -15.53
C GLY A 857 -27.91 -3.30 -14.62
N ILE A 858 -28.03 -4.12 -13.58
CA ILE A 858 -29.06 -3.99 -12.54
C ILE A 858 -28.36 -3.64 -11.24
N ASN A 859 -28.72 -2.51 -10.65
CA ASN A 859 -28.13 -1.99 -9.44
C ASN A 859 -29.12 -2.08 -8.29
N PHE A 860 -28.60 -2.40 -7.11
CA PHE A 860 -29.33 -2.37 -5.84
C PHE A 860 -28.33 -2.22 -4.70
N PRO A 861 -28.75 -1.69 -3.54
CA PRO A 861 -27.85 -1.59 -2.40
C PRO A 861 -27.42 -2.98 -1.91
N VAL A 862 -26.11 -3.17 -1.76
CA VAL A 862 -25.52 -4.33 -1.07
C VAL A 862 -24.69 -3.82 0.10
N ASP A 863 -25.10 -4.16 1.32
CA ASP A 863 -24.39 -3.85 2.54
C ASP A 863 -23.87 -5.16 3.16
N GLU A 864 -22.63 -5.14 3.64
CA GLU A 864 -21.94 -6.31 4.19
C GLU A 864 -21.37 -5.96 5.56
N CYS A 865 -21.73 -6.75 6.57
CA CYS A 865 -21.18 -6.58 7.91
C CYS A 865 -19.77 -7.19 7.95
N ARG A 866 -18.76 -6.38 8.23
CA ARG A 866 -17.37 -6.85 8.31
C ARG A 866 -17.12 -7.76 9.52
N SER A 867 -17.97 -7.67 10.55
CA SER A 867 -17.86 -8.47 11.76
C SER A 867 -18.40 -9.90 11.57
N CYS A 868 -19.60 -10.07 10.99
CA CYS A 868 -20.26 -11.38 10.90
C CYS A 868 -20.53 -11.87 9.47
N ALA A 869 -20.04 -11.14 8.46
CA ALA A 869 -20.21 -11.42 7.03
C ALA A 869 -21.68 -11.51 6.55
N PHE A 870 -22.64 -11.04 7.35
CA PHE A 870 -24.02 -10.95 6.90
C PHE A 870 -24.14 -9.90 5.79
N SER A 871 -24.89 -10.22 4.74
CA SER A 871 -25.14 -9.34 3.60
C SER A 871 -26.64 -9.06 3.46
N GLY A 872 -27.00 -7.83 3.12
CA GLY A 872 -28.37 -7.38 2.94
C GLY A 872 -28.45 -5.88 2.70
N VAL A 873 -29.58 -5.26 3.04
CA VAL A 873 -29.75 -3.81 3.04
C VAL A 873 -29.87 -3.35 4.48
N PHE A 874 -28.95 -2.50 4.96
CA PHE A 874 -28.89 -2.12 6.37
C PHE A 874 -29.26 -0.65 6.55
N PRO A 875 -30.29 -0.33 7.34
CA PRO A 875 -30.63 1.06 7.64
C PRO A 875 -29.53 1.76 8.45
N GLY A 876 -28.80 1.03 9.31
CA GLY A 876 -27.70 1.60 10.11
C GLY A 876 -26.79 0.57 10.76
N GLU A 877 -27.36 -0.50 11.32
CA GLU A 877 -26.63 -1.58 11.99
C GLU A 877 -26.90 -2.92 11.32
N CYS A 878 -25.96 -3.86 11.47
CA CYS A 878 -26.16 -5.22 10.99
C CYS A 878 -27.29 -5.90 11.78
N PRO A 879 -28.38 -6.37 11.14
CA PRO A 879 -29.50 -6.99 11.85
C PRO A 879 -29.14 -8.34 12.48
N ARG A 880 -28.03 -8.97 12.06
CA ARG A 880 -27.57 -10.25 12.58
C ARG A 880 -26.73 -10.11 13.86
N CYS A 881 -25.88 -9.08 13.95
CA CYS A 881 -24.93 -8.96 15.07
C CYS A 881 -24.86 -7.57 15.73
N GLY A 882 -25.65 -6.60 15.27
CA GLY A 882 -25.67 -5.22 15.79
C GLY A 882 -24.42 -4.39 15.49
N SER A 883 -23.48 -4.90 14.68
CA SER A 883 -22.27 -4.16 14.33
C SER A 883 -22.58 -2.97 13.40
N THR A 884 -21.93 -1.84 13.66
CA THR A 884 -21.92 -0.65 12.80
C THR A 884 -20.81 -0.69 11.75
N ASP A 885 -19.90 -1.67 11.81
CA ASP A 885 -18.82 -1.85 10.84
C ASP A 885 -19.35 -2.51 9.54
N ILE A 886 -19.94 -1.66 8.71
CA ILE A 886 -20.66 -2.04 7.49
C ILE A 886 -19.91 -1.54 6.26
N ARG A 887 -19.56 -2.46 5.39
CA ARG A 887 -19.10 -2.18 4.04
C ARG A 887 -20.31 -1.99 3.13
N ARG A 888 -20.50 -0.78 2.61
CA ARG A 888 -21.57 -0.47 1.65
C ARG A 888 -21.02 -0.51 0.23
N ILE A 889 -21.46 -1.47 -0.57
CA ILE A 889 -21.05 -1.68 -1.96
C ILE A 889 -22.10 -1.06 -2.87
N ARG A 890 -21.67 -0.21 -3.80
CA ARG A 890 -22.54 0.48 -4.77
C ARG A 890 -21.87 0.50 -6.15
N ARG A 891 -22.67 0.57 -7.22
CA ARG A 891 -22.24 0.85 -8.58
C ARG A 891 -22.72 2.24 -8.98
N ILE A 892 -21.80 3.15 -9.30
CA ILE A 892 -22.16 4.52 -9.74
C ILE A 892 -21.64 4.81 -11.16
N THR A 893 -20.37 4.51 -11.42
CA THR A 893 -19.66 4.94 -12.65
C THR A 893 -19.38 3.82 -13.65
N GLY A 894 -19.58 2.55 -13.28
CA GLY A 894 -19.22 1.42 -14.14
C GLY A 894 -18.98 0.11 -13.40
N TYR A 895 -18.29 0.21 -12.27
CA TYR A 895 -17.84 -0.93 -11.46
C TYR A 895 -18.31 -0.80 -10.01
N LEU A 896 -18.20 -1.90 -9.26
CA LEU A 896 -18.53 -1.95 -7.85
C LEU A 896 -17.41 -1.31 -7.03
N THR A 897 -17.76 -0.43 -6.09
CA THR A 897 -16.80 0.09 -5.13
C THR A 897 -17.47 0.35 -3.79
N THR A 898 -16.66 0.66 -2.78
CA THR A 898 -17.13 0.96 -1.44
C THR A 898 -17.34 2.46 -1.27
N ASN A 899 -18.36 2.83 -0.47
CA ASN A 899 -18.73 4.24 -0.29
C ASN A 899 -17.58 5.16 0.16
N ASP A 900 -16.63 4.63 0.95
CA ASP A 900 -15.44 5.33 1.43
C ASP A 900 -14.44 5.71 0.32
N ARG A 901 -14.54 5.09 -0.85
CA ARG A 901 -13.64 5.34 -1.99
C ARG A 901 -14.19 6.33 -3.00
N PHE A 902 -15.45 6.77 -2.87
CA PHE A 902 -16.04 7.75 -3.77
C PHE A 902 -15.59 9.18 -3.45
N ASN A 903 -15.32 9.96 -4.51
CA ASN A 903 -15.14 11.41 -4.37
C ASN A 903 -16.45 12.10 -3.90
N SER A 904 -16.36 13.38 -3.53
CA SER A 904 -17.52 14.15 -3.01
C SER A 904 -18.69 14.21 -4.00
N ALA A 905 -18.40 14.41 -5.29
CA ALA A 905 -19.41 14.47 -6.34
C ALA A 905 -20.18 13.16 -6.48
N LYS A 906 -19.49 12.02 -6.49
CA LYS A 906 -20.13 10.68 -6.57
C LYS A 906 -20.88 10.30 -5.29
N ARG A 907 -20.46 10.80 -4.13
CA ARG A 907 -21.27 10.70 -2.90
C ARG A 907 -22.55 11.54 -2.99
N SER A 908 -22.52 12.69 -3.69
CA SER A 908 -23.73 13.49 -3.96
C SER A 908 -24.68 12.77 -4.90
N GLU A 909 -24.17 12.24 -6.03
CA GLU A 909 -24.94 11.42 -6.97
C GLU A 909 -25.59 10.20 -6.31
N LEU A 910 -24.89 9.54 -5.37
CA LEU A 910 -25.45 8.42 -4.63
C LEU A 910 -26.63 8.82 -3.73
N ARG A 911 -26.61 10.02 -3.14
CA ARG A 911 -27.69 10.51 -2.27
C ARG A 911 -28.95 10.85 -3.06
N ASP A 912 -28.76 11.37 -4.27
CA ASP A 912 -29.86 11.81 -5.15
C ASP A 912 -30.52 10.64 -5.88
N ARG A 913 -29.84 9.49 -5.96
CA ARG A 913 -30.27 8.33 -6.71
C ARG A 913 -31.56 7.73 -6.16
N ARG A 914 -32.55 7.56 -7.03
CA ARG A 914 -33.83 6.95 -6.71
C ARG A 914 -33.99 5.56 -7.35
N PRO A 915 -34.65 4.61 -6.65
CA PRO A 915 -35.13 3.38 -7.26
C PRO A 915 -36.15 3.66 -8.37
N HIS A 916 -36.16 2.81 -9.39
CA HIS A 916 -37.13 2.86 -10.47
C HIS A 916 -38.27 1.89 -10.15
N PHE A 917 -39.51 2.26 -10.48
CA PHE A 917 -40.69 1.43 -10.21
C PHE A 917 -41.12 0.65 -11.46
N MET A 918 -41.78 -0.50 -11.28
CA MET A 918 -42.48 -1.18 -12.38
C MET A 918 -43.87 -0.55 -12.59
N ALA A 919 -44.26 -0.36 -13.85
CA ALA A 919 -45.62 0.05 -14.18
C ALA A 919 -46.61 -0.97 -13.59
N GLY A 920 -47.55 -0.50 -12.77
CA GLY A 920 -48.57 -1.33 -12.10
C GLY A 920 -48.35 -1.59 -10.61
N CYS A 921 -47.17 -1.32 -10.05
CA CYS A 921 -46.96 -1.32 -8.59
C CYS A 921 -47.08 0.12 -8.04
N ARG A 922 -48.32 0.58 -7.78
CA ARG A 922 -48.53 1.68 -6.82
C ARG A 922 -48.50 1.06 -5.42
N LYS A 923 -47.67 1.68 -4.56
CA LYS A 923 -47.44 1.46 -3.11
C LYS A 923 -48.21 0.33 -2.42
#